data_AF-A0ABC8ZM11-F1
#
_entry.id   AF-A0ABC8ZM11-F1
#
_cell.length_a   1.000
_cell.length_b   1.000
_cell.length_c   1.000
_cell.angle_alpha   90.00
_cell.angle_beta   90.00
_cell.angle_gamma   90.00
#
_symmetry.space_group_name_H-M   'P 1'
#
loop_
_entity.id
_entity.type
_entity.pdbx_description
1 polymer ?
#
loop_
_entity_poly.entity_id
_entity_poly.type
_entity_poly.pdbx_seq_one_letter_code
_entity_poly.pdbx_strand_id
1 'polypeptide(L)'
;MPPPSPSTTSTRPHLRRRPVPLATTALISILALLLSVMCLPVTADASRALHYHRKHRRHYYYLYRRHRAANNSGHISLPPAALPPGVDGGDCSPAEPPGLPPDAGGAAPPSSRYYKPCCPPTRPPPSVALAPAPAKPPSHSHTKLPSLSPARSPSLPPLRAKPTPCTQAKAPRAQPPKLAPVVPPLTRHSPAQPPRHSPANPPSSRTVPARPPALPPAMSKPTPPPPPAAAKNGSSPCGGSVFDVRAFGATGNGSAGDDTRAFRAAWKAACSSSGNSTVLVPSDGVFTITSTIFAGPCKPGLTFQIDGVLMPPDGPASWPAADSRRQWLVFYKADGMTLAGSGTIEGNGEEWWDLPCKPHRGPNGSTLPGPCDSPALIRFFASNDVAVRGLRIENSPQFHLKFDGCARVTVDGLSVSSPASSPNTDGVHVENTTAVQILNSRIYNGDDCVSIGAGCSDVRVENVTCGHGHGISIGSLGARGTRACVSNVTVRNARILDSDNGLRIKTWQGGAGAVSAVEFAGVQLRNVRNCIVIDQYYCLGSGCANQSSAVRVAGVTYRDVRGTYSPRGGAPIRLACSDAVACTGITMSGVELVPAGAEGSGGGAGARVADPYCWNAYGVMETLTLPPVYCLQEGRPESLQDQLTTCETA
;
A
#
# COMPACT_ATOMS: atom_id res chain seq x y z
N MET A 1 -37.09 -43.83 23.18
CA MET A 1 -37.48 -45.23 23.44
C MET A 1 -38.12 -45.81 22.18
N PRO A 2 -37.83 -47.06 21.80
CA PRO A 2 -38.52 -47.77 20.73
C PRO A 2 -39.63 -48.71 21.26
N PRO A 3 -40.58 -49.11 20.42
CA PRO A 3 -41.30 -50.39 20.49
C PRO A 3 -40.89 -51.31 19.29
N PRO A 4 -41.22 -52.61 19.24
CA PRO A 4 -40.17 -53.61 19.42
C PRO A 4 -39.97 -54.61 18.26
N SER A 5 -38.93 -55.44 18.40
CA SER A 5 -38.54 -56.53 17.50
C SER A 5 -39.54 -57.69 17.43
N PRO A 6 -39.39 -58.56 16.43
CA PRO A 6 -39.31 -60.00 16.69
C PRO A 6 -37.92 -60.56 16.35
N SER A 7 -37.59 -61.73 16.90
CA SER A 7 -36.29 -62.39 16.80
C SER A 7 -36.33 -63.69 16.00
N THR A 8 -35.26 -63.99 15.26
CA THR A 8 -34.93 -65.34 14.80
C THR A 8 -33.42 -65.57 14.88
N THR A 9 -33.02 -66.81 15.16
CA THR A 9 -31.64 -67.23 15.40
C THR A 9 -31.25 -68.35 14.45
N SER A 10 -30.09 -68.27 13.78
CA SER A 10 -29.38 -69.47 13.34
C SER A 10 -27.86 -69.26 13.12
N THR A 11 -27.14 -70.28 13.58
CA THR A 11 -25.77 -70.78 13.33
C THR A 11 -24.77 -70.07 12.39
N ARG A 12 -23.48 -70.20 12.75
CA ARG A 12 -22.31 -69.90 11.90
C ARG A 12 -21.86 -71.15 11.09
N PRO A 13 -21.34 -70.97 9.86
CA PRO A 13 -20.38 -71.91 9.26
C PRO A 13 -18.91 -71.49 9.56
N HIS A 14 -18.01 -72.46 9.70
CA HIS A 14 -16.55 -72.23 9.76
C HIS A 14 -15.95 -72.18 8.35
N LEU A 15 -15.11 -71.17 8.04
CA LEU A 15 -14.23 -71.18 6.87
C LEU A 15 -12.78 -71.53 7.27
N ARG A 16 -12.15 -72.44 6.52
CA ARG A 16 -10.75 -72.84 6.71
C ARG A 16 -9.81 -71.80 6.07
N ARG A 17 -8.69 -71.50 6.74
CA ARG A 17 -7.57 -70.74 6.13
C ARG A 17 -6.87 -71.59 5.06
N ARG A 18 -6.45 -70.98 3.96
CA ARG A 18 -5.46 -71.52 3.01
C ARG A 18 -4.10 -70.83 3.25
N PRO A 19 -2.96 -71.51 3.03
CA PRO A 19 -1.63 -70.89 3.14
C PRO A 19 -1.30 -70.00 1.94
N VAL A 20 -0.37 -69.06 2.14
CA VAL A 20 0.23 -68.20 1.10
C VAL A 20 1.61 -68.79 0.72
N PRO A 21 1.99 -68.85 -0.57
CA PRO A 21 3.26 -69.43 -1.00
C PRO A 21 4.47 -68.56 -0.62
N LEU A 22 5.60 -69.19 -0.29
CA LEU A 22 6.82 -68.53 0.22
C LEU A 22 7.55 -67.61 -0.79
N ALA A 23 7.19 -67.64 -2.08
CA ALA A 23 7.91 -66.90 -3.13
C ALA A 23 7.85 -65.37 -2.94
N THR A 24 6.72 -64.83 -2.45
CA THR A 24 6.48 -63.38 -2.42
C THR A 24 7.35 -62.64 -1.40
N THR A 25 7.72 -63.29 -0.30
CA THR A 25 8.53 -62.67 0.76
C THR A 25 9.99 -62.49 0.36
N ALA A 26 10.52 -63.36 -0.51
CA ALA A 26 11.93 -63.33 -0.92
C ALA A 26 12.26 -62.09 -1.79
N LEU A 27 11.39 -61.74 -2.74
CA LEU A 27 11.61 -60.57 -3.62
C LEU A 27 11.68 -59.26 -2.84
N ILE A 28 10.83 -59.09 -1.82
CA ILE A 28 10.77 -57.85 -1.02
C ILE A 28 12.10 -57.62 -0.28
N SER A 29 12.67 -58.67 0.32
CA SER A 29 13.97 -58.59 1.00
C SER A 29 15.13 -58.28 0.05
N ILE A 30 15.13 -58.85 -1.15
CA ILE A 30 16.17 -58.59 -2.17
C ILE A 30 16.09 -57.14 -2.66
N LEU A 31 14.87 -56.62 -2.89
CA LEU A 31 14.68 -55.24 -3.33
C LEU A 31 15.16 -54.22 -2.27
N ALA A 32 14.88 -54.48 -0.99
CA ALA A 32 15.37 -53.66 0.13
C ALA A 32 16.91 -53.68 0.26
N LEU A 33 17.56 -54.81 -0.04
CA LEU A 33 19.02 -54.92 -0.05
C LEU A 33 19.64 -54.12 -1.21
N LEU A 34 19.01 -54.15 -2.39
CA LEU A 34 19.48 -53.39 -3.56
C LEU A 34 19.37 -51.86 -3.35
N LEU A 35 18.26 -51.37 -2.78
CA LEU A 35 18.14 -49.93 -2.46
C LEU A 35 19.16 -49.47 -1.41
N SER A 36 19.46 -50.29 -0.41
CA SER A 36 20.42 -49.90 0.64
C SER A 36 21.87 -49.87 0.16
N VAL A 37 22.25 -50.72 -0.81
CA VAL A 37 23.58 -50.66 -1.45
C VAL A 37 23.74 -49.41 -2.33
N MET A 38 22.69 -48.98 -3.04
CA MET A 38 22.76 -47.80 -3.94
C MET A 38 22.81 -46.44 -3.21
N CYS A 39 22.43 -46.35 -1.94
CA CYS A 39 22.47 -45.10 -1.18
C CYS A 39 23.86 -44.75 -0.60
N LEU A 40 24.85 -45.65 -0.67
CA LEU A 40 26.18 -45.45 -0.06
C LEU A 40 27.07 -44.37 -0.71
N PRO A 41 27.03 -44.06 -2.02
CA PRO A 41 27.89 -43.03 -2.60
C PRO A 41 27.53 -41.59 -2.15
N VAL A 42 26.24 -41.31 -1.99
CA VAL A 42 25.70 -39.93 -1.87
C VAL A 42 26.11 -39.25 -0.56
N THR A 43 26.26 -40.01 0.52
CA THR A 43 26.62 -39.46 1.85
C THR A 43 28.08 -39.02 1.95
N ALA A 44 28.96 -39.58 1.11
CA ALA A 44 30.38 -39.23 1.04
C ALA A 44 30.59 -37.83 0.43
N ASP A 45 29.87 -37.50 -0.65
CA ASP A 45 30.00 -36.18 -1.30
C ASP A 45 29.34 -35.06 -0.50
N ALA A 46 28.18 -35.30 0.14
CA ALA A 46 27.59 -34.32 1.07
C ALA A 46 28.58 -33.93 2.19
N SER A 47 29.35 -34.89 2.68
CA SER A 47 30.40 -34.67 3.69
C SER A 47 31.60 -33.88 3.14
N ARG A 48 32.01 -34.13 1.88
CA ARG A 48 33.06 -33.36 1.19
C ARG A 48 32.62 -31.93 0.90
N ALA A 49 31.39 -31.73 0.43
CA ALA A 49 30.80 -30.41 0.19
C ALA A 49 30.76 -29.56 1.48
N LEU A 50 30.31 -30.12 2.61
CA LEU A 50 30.33 -29.42 3.89
C LEU A 50 31.75 -29.00 4.32
N HIS A 51 32.75 -29.87 4.07
CA HIS A 51 34.14 -29.55 4.39
C HIS A 51 34.71 -28.45 3.47
N TYR A 52 34.38 -28.50 2.17
CA TYR A 52 34.73 -27.47 1.18
C TYR A 52 34.14 -26.10 1.57
N HIS A 53 32.84 -26.03 1.88
CA HIS A 53 32.21 -24.79 2.35
C HIS A 53 32.83 -24.26 3.65
N ARG A 54 33.16 -25.12 4.63
CA ARG A 54 33.85 -24.69 5.86
C ARG A 54 35.25 -24.12 5.58
N LYS A 55 35.98 -24.65 4.59
CA LYS A 55 37.30 -24.14 4.18
C LYS A 55 37.19 -22.79 3.48
N HIS A 56 36.26 -22.63 2.53
CA HIS A 56 36.02 -21.36 1.84
C HIS A 56 35.48 -20.26 2.76
N ARG A 57 34.67 -20.59 3.78
CA ARG A 57 34.17 -19.61 4.78
C ARG A 57 35.31 -18.89 5.52
N ARG A 58 36.46 -19.55 5.75
CA ARG A 58 37.67 -18.90 6.30
C ARG A 58 38.41 -18.04 5.27
N HIS A 59 38.51 -18.53 4.04
CA HIS A 59 39.17 -17.81 2.94
C HIS A 59 38.45 -16.48 2.62
N TYR A 60 37.11 -16.47 2.64
CA TYR A 60 36.29 -15.27 2.42
C TYR A 60 36.52 -14.19 3.48
N TYR A 61 36.58 -14.57 4.77
CA TYR A 61 36.91 -13.64 5.87
C TYR A 61 38.33 -13.08 5.77
N TYR A 62 39.28 -13.83 5.21
CA TYR A 62 40.64 -13.36 4.95
C TYR A 62 40.67 -12.34 3.79
N LEU A 63 40.02 -12.64 2.67
CA LEU A 63 39.93 -11.73 1.52
C LEU A 63 39.20 -10.42 1.88
N TYR A 64 38.08 -10.49 2.61
CA TYR A 64 37.36 -9.31 3.11
C TYR A 64 38.24 -8.42 4.00
N ARG A 65 39.04 -9.01 4.90
CA ARG A 65 40.05 -8.26 5.68
C ARG A 65 41.13 -7.63 4.80
N ARG A 66 41.62 -8.35 3.78
CA ARG A 66 42.69 -7.87 2.89
C ARG A 66 42.23 -6.70 2.01
N HIS A 67 41.00 -6.77 1.48
CA HIS A 67 40.40 -5.70 0.68
C HIS A 67 40.11 -4.45 1.51
N ARG A 68 39.74 -4.62 2.79
CA ARG A 68 39.56 -3.51 3.75
C ARG A 68 40.88 -2.87 4.20
N ALA A 69 41.99 -3.60 4.17
CA ALA A 69 43.32 -3.04 4.45
C ALA A 69 43.84 -2.18 3.29
N ALA A 70 43.66 -2.63 2.04
CA ALA A 70 44.13 -1.92 0.84
C ALA A 70 43.48 -0.53 0.68
N ASN A 71 42.21 -0.37 1.05
CA ASN A 71 41.50 0.90 0.93
C ASN A 71 41.76 1.90 2.09
N ASN A 72 42.67 1.61 3.02
CA ASN A 72 42.81 2.37 4.28
C ASN A 72 44.23 2.92 4.53
N SER A 73 45.04 3.06 3.48
CA SER A 73 46.37 3.70 3.48
C SER A 73 46.49 4.67 2.30
N GLY A 74 46.56 5.98 2.59
CA GLY A 74 46.64 7.02 1.56
C GLY A 74 48.07 7.33 1.08
N HIS A 75 48.16 7.83 -0.15
CA HIS A 75 49.33 8.45 -0.81
C HIS A 75 50.68 7.70 -0.82
N ILE A 76 50.98 7.10 -1.98
CA ILE A 76 52.35 7.03 -2.54
C ILE A 76 52.28 7.44 -4.02
N SER A 77 53.27 8.19 -4.50
CA SER A 77 53.37 8.68 -5.88
C SER A 77 53.89 7.63 -6.87
N LEU A 78 53.49 7.74 -8.15
CA LEU A 78 53.94 6.86 -9.23
C LEU A 78 55.27 7.33 -9.86
N PRO A 79 56.30 6.47 -9.94
CA PRO A 79 57.39 6.58 -10.93
C PRO A 79 57.02 5.84 -12.24
N PRO A 80 57.73 6.09 -13.37
CA PRO A 80 57.36 5.55 -14.68
C PRO A 80 57.69 4.05 -14.85
N ALA A 81 57.03 3.42 -15.82
CA ALA A 81 57.20 2.00 -16.15
C ALA A 81 58.48 1.73 -16.98
N ALA A 82 59.06 0.54 -16.79
CA ALA A 82 60.15 0.00 -17.59
C ALA A 82 59.87 -1.46 -18.00
N LEU A 83 60.37 -1.85 -19.17
CA LEU A 83 60.27 -3.14 -19.87
C LEU A 83 61.59 -3.39 -20.62
N PRO A 84 61.89 -4.60 -21.18
CA PRO A 84 61.31 -5.93 -20.99
C PRO A 84 62.42 -6.86 -20.39
N PRO A 85 62.89 -8.04 -20.91
CA PRO A 85 62.56 -8.88 -22.08
C PRO A 85 61.54 -10.01 -21.74
N GLY A 86 60.97 -10.78 -22.68
CA GLY A 86 61.05 -10.72 -24.16
C GLY A 86 61.19 -12.11 -24.80
N VAL A 87 60.21 -12.51 -25.63
CA VAL A 87 60.28 -13.64 -26.60
C VAL A 87 59.40 -13.27 -27.81
N ASP A 88 59.84 -13.61 -29.01
CA ASP A 88 59.23 -13.33 -30.32
C ASP A 88 57.97 -14.19 -30.60
N GLY A 89 57.11 -13.93 -31.59
CA GLY A 89 57.05 -12.85 -32.59
C GLY A 89 56.14 -13.26 -33.77
N GLY A 90 55.50 -12.31 -34.46
CA GLY A 90 54.65 -12.60 -35.62
C GLY A 90 53.71 -11.46 -36.03
N ASP A 91 53.87 -10.97 -37.25
CA ASP A 91 53.08 -9.86 -37.82
C ASP A 91 51.68 -10.26 -38.29
N CYS A 92 50.73 -9.31 -38.18
CA CYS A 92 49.93 -8.82 -39.32
C CYS A 92 49.01 -7.66 -38.88
N SER A 93 49.00 -6.56 -39.65
CA SER A 93 48.09 -5.43 -39.45
C SER A 93 46.80 -5.58 -40.27
N PRO A 94 45.62 -5.16 -39.77
CA PRO A 94 44.42 -4.99 -40.59
C PRO A 94 44.43 -3.64 -41.33
N ALA A 95 43.85 -3.60 -42.54
CA ALA A 95 43.69 -2.39 -43.35
C ALA A 95 42.21 -2.00 -43.51
N GLU A 96 41.96 -0.78 -44.00
CA GLU A 96 40.62 -0.19 -44.19
C GLU A 96 39.98 -0.51 -45.58
N PRO A 97 38.71 -0.12 -45.86
CA PRO A 97 37.81 -0.92 -46.72
C PRO A 97 37.45 -0.32 -48.10
N PRO A 98 36.78 -1.12 -48.95
CA PRO A 98 35.78 -0.68 -49.95
C PRO A 98 34.35 -1.16 -49.57
N GLY A 99 33.24 -0.75 -50.21
CA GLY A 99 33.00 0.22 -51.30
C GLY A 99 31.63 -0.07 -52.00
N LEU A 100 30.83 0.97 -52.29
CA LEU A 100 29.58 0.92 -53.10
C LEU A 100 29.90 0.85 -54.61
N PRO A 101 29.05 0.28 -55.52
CA PRO A 101 27.80 0.92 -56.03
C PRO A 101 26.75 -0.11 -56.62
N PRO A 102 25.81 0.19 -57.57
CA PRO A 102 25.07 1.42 -57.96
C PRO A 102 23.51 1.28 -57.97
N ASP A 103 22.77 2.32 -58.39
CA ASP A 103 21.30 2.47 -58.46
C ASP A 103 20.56 1.85 -59.67
N ALA A 104 19.20 1.78 -59.60
CA ALA A 104 18.28 2.12 -60.73
C ALA A 104 16.76 2.23 -60.37
N GLY A 105 16.18 3.45 -60.42
CA GLY A 105 14.74 3.75 -60.67
C GLY A 105 13.68 3.44 -59.57
N GLY A 106 12.51 4.10 -59.50
CA GLY A 106 12.03 5.29 -60.23
C GLY A 106 10.51 5.61 -60.02
N ALA A 107 10.12 6.87 -60.29
CA ALA A 107 8.76 7.42 -60.48
C ALA A 107 7.80 7.73 -59.28
N ALA A 108 7.23 8.95 -59.32
CA ALA A 108 6.06 9.53 -58.64
C ALA A 108 5.76 10.91 -59.31
N PRO A 109 4.70 11.69 -59.01
CA PRO A 109 3.38 11.45 -58.37
C PRO A 109 2.21 11.81 -59.35
N PRO A 110 0.99 12.18 -58.88
CA PRO A 110 0.64 13.60 -58.62
C PRO A 110 -0.11 13.82 -57.28
N SER A 111 -0.03 14.96 -56.56
CA SER A 111 -0.48 16.34 -56.88
C SER A 111 -2.01 16.47 -57.09
N SER A 112 -2.75 17.47 -56.56
CA SER A 112 -2.50 18.46 -55.49
C SER A 112 -3.79 19.27 -55.21
N ARG A 113 -3.89 20.01 -54.09
CA ARG A 113 -4.68 21.27 -54.01
C ARG A 113 -4.24 22.17 -52.84
N TYR A 114 -4.25 23.49 -53.09
CA TYR A 114 -3.86 24.55 -52.16
C TYR A 114 -5.08 25.14 -51.43
N TYR A 115 -4.85 25.79 -50.28
CA TYR A 115 -5.13 27.24 -50.11
C TYR A 115 -4.15 27.86 -49.09
N LYS A 116 -3.97 29.19 -49.13
CA LYS A 116 -2.98 29.96 -48.34
C LYS A 116 -3.60 31.30 -47.83
N PRO A 117 -2.90 32.13 -47.02
CA PRO A 117 -3.53 32.77 -45.85
C PRO A 117 -3.65 34.30 -45.92
N CYS A 118 -4.20 34.90 -44.86
CA CYS A 118 -4.09 36.32 -44.53
C CYS A 118 -3.59 36.55 -43.10
N CYS A 119 -2.57 37.40 -42.95
CA CYS A 119 -2.26 38.19 -41.75
C CYS A 119 -2.22 39.67 -42.20
N PRO A 120 -2.13 40.69 -41.31
CA PRO A 120 -0.79 41.18 -40.94
C PRO A 120 -0.76 41.72 -39.46
N PRO A 121 0.01 42.75 -39.02
CA PRO A 121 0.99 42.48 -37.94
C PRO A 121 0.99 43.48 -36.75
N THR A 122 1.77 43.17 -35.71
CA THR A 122 2.15 44.12 -34.64
C THR A 122 3.64 44.05 -34.31
N ARG A 123 4.19 45.17 -33.78
CA ARG A 123 5.64 45.43 -33.62
C ARG A 123 6.27 44.73 -32.40
N PRO A 124 7.60 44.46 -32.44
CA PRO A 124 8.40 44.20 -31.24
C PRO A 124 8.80 45.50 -30.50
N PRO A 125 8.99 45.46 -29.17
CA PRO A 125 9.74 46.47 -28.41
C PRO A 125 11.28 46.25 -28.52
N PRO A 126 12.12 47.23 -28.12
CA PRO A 126 13.53 47.32 -28.58
C PRO A 126 14.58 46.65 -27.67
N SER A 127 15.80 46.50 -28.20
CA SER A 127 16.97 45.91 -27.51
C SER A 127 18.05 46.96 -27.17
N VAL A 128 18.19 47.31 -25.89
CA VAL A 128 19.26 48.13 -25.27
C VAL A 128 19.34 47.73 -23.78
N ALA A 129 20.46 47.44 -23.12
CA ALA A 129 21.84 47.14 -23.53
C ALA A 129 22.49 46.19 -22.50
N LEU A 130 23.68 45.64 -22.78
CA LEU A 130 24.46 44.87 -21.79
C LEU A 130 25.17 45.78 -20.79
N ALA A 131 25.17 45.37 -19.51
CA ALA A 131 26.05 45.86 -18.46
C ALA A 131 26.51 44.67 -17.57
N PRO A 132 27.67 44.73 -16.88
CA PRO A 132 28.46 43.54 -16.58
C PRO A 132 28.20 42.86 -15.23
N ALA A 133 28.81 41.69 -15.06
CA ALA A 133 28.73 40.85 -13.85
C ALA A 133 29.36 41.50 -12.60
N PRO A 134 28.87 41.18 -11.38
CA PRO A 134 29.43 41.68 -10.13
C PRO A 134 30.77 41.01 -9.79
N ALA A 135 31.76 41.83 -9.45
CA ALA A 135 33.08 41.38 -8.97
C ALA A 135 33.10 41.12 -7.46
N LYS A 136 34.23 40.55 -6.96
CA LYS A 136 34.48 40.32 -5.52
C LYS A 136 34.43 41.62 -4.70
N PRO A 137 33.98 41.58 -3.43
CA PRO A 137 34.11 42.70 -2.50
C PRO A 137 35.57 42.86 -1.99
N PRO A 138 36.10 44.10 -1.92
CA PRO A 138 37.34 44.44 -1.20
C PRO A 138 37.09 44.82 0.28
N SER A 139 38.14 45.23 1.01
CA SER A 139 38.17 45.29 2.49
C SER A 139 38.68 46.60 3.11
N HIS A 140 38.37 46.77 4.42
CA HIS A 140 39.07 47.52 5.49
C HIS A 140 38.53 48.88 6.04
N SER A 141 38.83 49.06 7.35
CA SER A 141 38.87 50.30 8.19
C SER A 141 37.54 51.02 8.50
N HIS A 142 37.11 51.19 9.76
CA HIS A 142 37.65 52.02 10.88
C HIS A 142 37.42 53.53 10.66
N THR A 143 37.01 54.39 11.62
CA THR A 143 37.05 54.44 13.12
C THR A 143 36.00 55.49 13.62
N LYS A 144 35.57 55.71 14.88
CA LYS A 144 35.61 55.03 16.22
C LYS A 144 34.95 55.97 17.27
N LEU A 145 33.84 55.61 17.92
CA LEU A 145 33.23 56.33 19.08
C LEU A 145 32.29 55.38 19.89
N PRO A 146 31.98 55.62 21.18
CA PRO A 146 32.83 55.18 22.30
C PRO A 146 32.23 54.05 23.19
N SER A 147 33.00 53.64 24.20
CA SER A 147 32.78 52.46 25.06
C SER A 147 32.07 52.74 26.39
N LEU A 148 31.29 51.77 26.89
CA LEU A 148 31.01 51.55 28.33
C LEU A 148 30.77 50.04 28.62
N SER A 149 30.80 49.65 29.89
CA SER A 149 31.04 48.26 30.36
C SER A 149 29.83 47.29 30.27
N PRO A 150 30.05 45.96 30.19
CA PRO A 150 28.99 44.96 29.99
C PRO A 150 28.34 44.44 31.29
N ALA A 151 27.08 43.99 31.20
CA ALA A 151 26.35 43.35 32.30
C ALA A 151 25.55 42.11 31.87
N ARG A 152 25.80 40.99 32.57
CA ARG A 152 25.04 39.72 32.72
C ARG A 152 23.98 39.32 31.67
N SER A 153 24.20 38.13 31.08
CA SER A 153 23.14 37.22 30.61
C SER A 153 22.82 36.16 31.69
N PRO A 154 21.58 35.62 31.80
CA PRO A 154 21.26 34.50 32.69
C PRO A 154 21.72 33.14 32.14
N SER A 155 22.03 32.19 33.02
CA SER A 155 22.62 30.87 32.69
C SER A 155 21.69 29.68 32.99
N LEU A 156 21.71 28.66 32.12
CA LEU A 156 21.08 27.35 32.36
C LEU A 156 21.91 26.47 33.32
N PRO A 157 21.30 25.75 34.29
CA PRO A 157 21.97 24.77 35.15
C PRO A 157 21.92 23.32 34.59
N PRO A 158 22.82 22.40 35.03
CA PRO A 158 23.00 21.07 34.42
C PRO A 158 22.35 19.88 35.17
N LEU A 159 22.38 18.70 34.52
CA LEU A 159 21.86 17.40 34.99
C LEU A 159 22.70 16.72 36.09
N ARG A 160 22.06 16.02 37.06
CA ARG A 160 22.62 14.76 37.64
C ARG A 160 21.68 13.88 38.49
N ALA A 161 22.03 12.58 38.49
CA ALA A 161 21.87 11.57 39.56
C ALA A 161 20.54 10.78 39.73
N LYS A 162 20.65 9.63 40.41
CA LYS A 162 19.66 8.54 40.56
C LYS A 162 18.92 8.61 41.91
N PRO A 163 17.70 8.03 42.04
CA PRO A 163 17.07 7.75 43.32
C PRO A 163 16.98 6.24 43.68
N THR A 164 17.46 5.89 44.87
CA THR A 164 17.09 4.69 45.69
C THR A 164 17.73 4.81 47.07
N PRO A 165 17.14 4.27 48.15
CA PRO A 165 15.72 4.15 48.48
C PRO A 165 15.41 4.89 49.82
N CYS A 166 14.14 4.99 50.24
CA CYS A 166 13.84 5.31 51.65
C CYS A 166 12.49 4.75 52.14
N THR A 167 12.27 4.79 53.45
CA THR A 167 11.37 3.94 54.24
C THR A 167 9.94 4.48 54.45
N GLN A 168 9.10 3.64 55.07
CA GLN A 168 7.66 3.84 55.28
C GLN A 168 7.31 4.90 56.33
N ALA A 169 6.13 5.50 56.19
CA ALA A 169 5.31 6.03 57.28
C ALA A 169 3.86 5.49 57.15
N LYS A 170 3.12 5.36 58.27
CA LYS A 170 1.79 4.73 58.33
C LYS A 170 0.69 5.70 58.75
N ALA A 171 -0.45 5.68 58.04
CA ALA A 171 -1.79 5.97 58.55
C ALA A 171 -2.86 5.60 57.50
N PRO A 172 -4.14 5.40 57.87
CA PRO A 172 -4.65 4.39 58.78
C PRO A 172 -5.47 3.31 58.03
N ARG A 173 -6.08 2.36 58.75
CA ARG A 173 -6.68 1.13 58.19
C ARG A 173 -8.21 1.18 58.12
N ALA A 174 -8.80 1.06 56.92
CA ALA A 174 -10.23 0.80 56.71
C ALA A 174 -10.45 -0.64 56.18
N GLN A 175 -11.67 -1.19 56.34
CA GLN A 175 -12.00 -2.58 56.01
C GLN A 175 -12.65 -2.73 54.62
N PRO A 176 -12.47 -3.87 53.92
CA PRO A 176 -13.07 -4.11 52.61
C PRO A 176 -14.55 -4.55 52.70
N PRO A 177 -15.38 -4.27 51.68
CA PRO A 177 -16.74 -4.81 51.56
C PRO A 177 -16.72 -6.32 51.27
N LYS A 178 -17.78 -7.03 51.69
CA LYS A 178 -17.92 -8.49 51.53
C LYS A 178 -18.46 -8.85 50.13
N LEU A 179 -18.01 -9.99 49.59
CA LEU A 179 -18.59 -10.60 48.39
C LEU A 179 -19.93 -11.29 48.72
N ALA A 180 -20.82 -11.35 47.73
CA ALA A 180 -21.98 -12.25 47.70
C ALA A 180 -21.61 -13.58 46.97
N PRO A 181 -22.27 -14.72 47.27
CA PRO A 181 -21.84 -16.04 46.80
C PRO A 181 -22.24 -16.36 45.35
N VAL A 182 -21.46 -17.26 44.74
CA VAL A 182 -21.67 -17.78 43.37
C VAL A 182 -22.41 -19.13 43.41
N VAL A 183 -23.28 -19.37 42.43
CA VAL A 183 -24.01 -20.65 42.22
C VAL A 183 -23.48 -21.32 40.94
N PRO A 184 -23.24 -22.65 40.92
CA PRO A 184 -22.59 -23.33 39.79
C PRO A 184 -23.54 -23.63 38.59
N PRO A 185 -23.00 -23.78 37.36
CA PRO A 185 -23.79 -24.04 36.15
C PRO A 185 -24.01 -25.53 35.86
N LEU A 186 -25.07 -25.86 35.09
CA LEU A 186 -25.32 -27.19 34.53
C LEU A 186 -25.53 -27.17 33.00
N THR A 187 -24.86 -28.12 32.35
CA THR A 187 -25.01 -28.75 31.02
C THR A 187 -25.92 -28.17 29.90
N ARG A 188 -25.38 -28.25 28.67
CA ARG A 188 -26.00 -27.95 27.35
C ARG A 188 -27.27 -28.76 27.04
N HIS A 189 -28.10 -28.24 26.11
CA HIS A 189 -28.62 -29.01 24.95
C HIS A 189 -28.97 -28.07 23.76
N SER A 190 -29.34 -28.65 22.60
CA SER A 190 -29.33 -28.02 21.26
C SER A 190 -30.72 -27.50 20.78
N PRO A 191 -30.78 -26.60 19.76
CA PRO A 191 -32.03 -25.95 19.32
C PRO A 191 -32.89 -26.79 18.37
N ALA A 192 -34.17 -26.43 18.25
CA ALA A 192 -35.18 -27.06 17.38
C ALA A 192 -35.65 -26.14 16.23
N GLN A 193 -36.23 -26.73 15.17
CA GLN A 193 -36.75 -26.04 13.97
C GLN A 193 -38.25 -25.71 14.05
N PRO A 194 -38.76 -24.77 13.21
CA PRO A 194 -40.16 -24.32 13.23
C PRO A 194 -41.12 -25.17 12.36
N PRO A 195 -42.42 -25.25 12.71
CA PRO A 195 -43.47 -25.85 11.89
C PRO A 195 -44.03 -24.91 10.80
N ARG A 196 -44.88 -25.45 9.91
CA ARG A 196 -45.48 -24.75 8.74
C ARG A 196 -47.02 -24.66 8.83
N HIS A 197 -47.63 -23.96 7.88
CA HIS A 197 -49.09 -23.90 7.57
C HIS A 197 -49.72 -25.32 7.35
N SER A 198 -51.04 -25.59 7.32
CA SER A 198 -52.22 -24.80 6.86
C SER A 198 -53.54 -25.14 7.64
N PRO A 199 -54.77 -25.31 7.06
CA PRO A 199 -55.86 -24.31 7.11
C PRO A 199 -57.27 -24.81 7.55
N ALA A 200 -58.28 -23.92 7.72
CA ALA A 200 -59.73 -24.08 7.37
C ALA A 200 -60.68 -23.04 8.04
N ASN A 201 -61.96 -23.01 7.64
CA ASN A 201 -63.01 -21.98 7.86
C ASN A 201 -64.37 -22.59 8.34
N PRO A 202 -65.45 -21.81 8.65
CA PRO A 202 -65.58 -20.42 9.13
C PRO A 202 -66.30 -20.37 10.52
N PRO A 203 -67.63 -20.15 10.80
CA PRO A 203 -68.79 -19.56 10.07
C PRO A 203 -69.59 -18.41 10.77
N SER A 204 -70.27 -17.58 9.94
CA SER A 204 -71.61 -16.93 10.14
C SER A 204 -72.00 -16.11 11.40
N SER A 205 -72.26 -14.80 11.21
CA SER A 205 -73.62 -14.21 11.30
C SER A 205 -73.71 -12.84 10.57
N ARG A 206 -74.91 -12.22 10.43
CA ARG A 206 -75.21 -11.08 9.52
C ARG A 206 -75.88 -9.88 10.22
N THR A 207 -75.50 -8.65 9.86
CA THR A 207 -76.42 -7.48 9.73
C THR A 207 -75.81 -6.35 8.88
N VAL A 208 -76.65 -5.63 8.11
CA VAL A 208 -76.36 -4.68 6.99
C VAL A 208 -77.65 -3.86 6.73
N PRO A 209 -77.69 -2.61 6.17
CA PRO A 209 -76.67 -1.58 5.92
C PRO A 209 -77.00 -0.17 6.52
N ALA A 210 -76.08 0.80 6.35
CA ALA A 210 -76.40 2.22 6.18
C ALA A 210 -75.42 2.88 5.17
N ARG A 211 -75.80 4.02 4.57
CA ARG A 211 -75.11 4.64 3.40
C ARG A 211 -74.03 5.65 3.81
N PRO A 212 -72.84 5.69 3.16
CA PRO A 212 -71.76 6.61 3.52
C PRO A 212 -71.96 8.05 2.98
N PRO A 213 -71.45 9.09 3.69
CA PRO A 213 -71.34 10.47 3.20
C PRO A 213 -70.12 10.69 2.27
N ALA A 214 -70.03 11.88 1.67
CA ALA A 214 -69.13 12.18 0.56
C ALA A 214 -67.68 12.61 0.96
N LEU A 215 -66.79 12.58 -0.04
CA LEU A 215 -65.37 12.96 0.07
C LEU A 215 -65.16 14.49 0.20
N PRO A 216 -64.16 14.95 0.99
CA PRO A 216 -63.69 16.33 0.97
C PRO A 216 -62.82 16.64 -0.28
N PRO A 217 -62.68 17.92 -0.67
CA PRO A 217 -61.91 18.32 -1.85
C PRO A 217 -60.39 18.14 -1.67
N ALA A 218 -59.69 17.96 -2.78
CA ALA A 218 -58.24 17.76 -2.79
C ALA A 218 -57.45 19.04 -2.42
N MET A 219 -56.51 18.91 -1.50
CA MET A 219 -55.54 19.97 -1.21
C MET A 219 -54.43 20.00 -2.27
N SER A 220 -54.08 21.21 -2.72
CA SER A 220 -52.98 21.44 -3.68
C SER A 220 -51.64 20.94 -3.15
N LYS A 221 -50.84 20.27 -3.99
CA LYS A 221 -49.44 19.96 -3.67
C LYS A 221 -48.66 21.25 -3.44
N PRO A 222 -47.81 21.35 -2.39
CA PRO A 222 -46.85 22.42 -2.27
C PRO A 222 -45.97 22.48 -3.53
N THR A 223 -45.87 23.68 -4.13
CA THR A 223 -44.97 23.90 -5.26
C THR A 223 -43.54 24.00 -4.72
N PRO A 224 -42.55 23.28 -5.27
CA PRO A 224 -41.16 23.46 -4.84
C PRO A 224 -40.72 24.90 -5.14
N PRO A 225 -39.85 25.51 -4.29
CA PRO A 225 -39.33 26.84 -4.57
C PRO A 225 -38.59 26.84 -5.92
N PRO A 226 -38.63 27.95 -6.68
CA PRO A 226 -37.90 28.04 -7.94
C PRO A 226 -36.40 27.82 -7.71
N PRO A 227 -35.67 27.23 -8.67
CA PRO A 227 -34.22 27.16 -8.58
C PRO A 227 -33.64 28.58 -8.44
N PRO A 228 -32.57 28.79 -7.65
CA PRO A 228 -31.93 30.09 -7.55
C PRO A 228 -31.54 30.57 -8.96
N ALA A 229 -31.75 31.87 -9.22
CA ALA A 229 -31.47 32.46 -10.52
C ALA A 229 -30.02 32.18 -10.93
N ALA A 230 -29.82 31.81 -12.20
CA ALA A 230 -28.51 31.41 -12.70
C ALA A 230 -27.46 32.48 -12.39
N ALA A 231 -26.45 32.12 -11.60
CA ALA A 231 -25.33 32.98 -11.32
C ALA A 231 -24.67 33.40 -12.65
N LYS A 232 -24.22 34.65 -12.75
CA LYS A 232 -23.55 35.15 -13.95
C LYS A 232 -22.16 34.55 -14.04
N ASN A 233 -22.05 33.36 -14.65
CA ASN A 233 -20.78 32.73 -14.96
C ASN A 233 -19.87 33.71 -15.70
N GLY A 234 -18.67 33.96 -15.15
CA GLY A 234 -17.64 34.72 -15.84
C GLY A 234 -17.07 33.89 -16.98
N SER A 235 -17.58 34.10 -18.20
CA SER A 235 -17.04 33.44 -19.40
C SER A 235 -15.67 34.04 -19.73
N SER A 236 -14.62 33.40 -19.21
CA SER A 236 -13.24 33.69 -19.64
C SER A 236 -13.12 33.46 -21.15
N PRO A 237 -12.47 34.36 -21.92
CA PRO A 237 -12.36 34.23 -23.37
C PRO A 237 -11.53 33.01 -23.83
N CYS A 238 -10.91 32.28 -22.90
CA CYS A 238 -10.12 31.06 -23.17
C CYS A 238 -10.82 29.78 -22.68
N GLY A 239 -12.05 29.51 -23.13
CA GLY A 239 -12.50 28.14 -23.39
C GLY A 239 -12.92 27.25 -22.21
N GLY A 240 -13.39 27.80 -21.08
CA GLY A 240 -13.94 27.01 -19.98
C GLY A 240 -14.97 27.76 -19.12
N SER A 241 -15.95 27.02 -18.57
CA SER A 241 -16.95 27.56 -17.65
C SER A 241 -16.55 27.35 -16.18
N VAL A 242 -16.30 28.43 -15.45
CA VAL A 242 -15.94 28.38 -14.03
C VAL A 242 -17.18 28.54 -13.14
N PHE A 243 -17.31 27.64 -12.17
CA PHE A 243 -18.40 27.52 -11.20
C PHE A 243 -17.80 27.65 -9.79
N ASP A 244 -17.49 28.87 -9.38
CA ASP A 244 -17.04 29.22 -8.03
C ASP A 244 -18.13 28.87 -7.00
N VAL A 245 -17.80 28.09 -5.98
CA VAL A 245 -18.75 27.68 -4.92
C VAL A 245 -19.39 28.87 -4.19
N ARG A 246 -18.71 30.02 -4.09
CA ARG A 246 -19.26 31.26 -3.50
C ARG A 246 -20.41 31.82 -4.34
N ALA A 247 -20.37 31.66 -5.67
CA ALA A 247 -21.49 32.04 -6.55
C ALA A 247 -22.75 31.18 -6.35
N PHE A 248 -22.61 30.02 -5.67
CA PHE A 248 -23.70 29.15 -5.22
C PHE A 248 -24.04 29.32 -3.73
N GLY A 249 -23.47 30.32 -3.07
CA GLY A 249 -23.76 30.71 -1.69
C GLY A 249 -22.89 30.03 -0.63
N ALA A 250 -21.69 29.57 -0.98
CA ALA A 250 -20.68 29.16 0.00
C ALA A 250 -20.11 30.39 0.73
N THR A 251 -19.94 30.31 2.04
CA THR A 251 -19.34 31.36 2.88
C THR A 251 -17.83 31.18 3.01
N GLY A 252 -17.31 29.95 3.07
CA GLY A 252 -15.87 29.69 3.16
C GLY A 252 -15.19 30.30 4.40
N ASN A 253 -15.93 30.35 5.51
CA ASN A 253 -15.59 31.05 6.75
C ASN A 253 -15.09 30.11 7.88
N GLY A 254 -14.56 28.94 7.53
CA GLY A 254 -13.97 27.98 8.47
C GLY A 254 -14.95 26.96 9.06
N SER A 255 -14.54 26.34 10.16
CA SER A 255 -15.18 25.16 10.78
C SER A 255 -16.62 25.36 11.26
N ALA A 256 -17.09 26.61 11.35
CA ALA A 256 -18.42 26.96 11.83
C ALA A 256 -19.49 27.08 10.72
N GLY A 257 -19.11 26.91 9.44
CA GLY A 257 -20.03 26.93 8.30
C GLY A 257 -20.49 25.54 7.84
N ASP A 258 -21.52 25.51 6.99
CA ASP A 258 -21.85 24.35 6.14
C ASP A 258 -22.05 24.82 4.69
N ASP A 259 -21.02 24.64 3.87
CA ASP A 259 -21.01 25.01 2.46
C ASP A 259 -21.64 23.93 1.56
N THR A 260 -22.08 22.80 2.12
CA THR A 260 -22.46 21.57 1.39
C THR A 260 -23.50 21.82 0.31
N ARG A 261 -24.50 22.67 0.59
CA ARG A 261 -25.55 23.03 -0.38
C ARG A 261 -24.98 23.74 -1.60
N ALA A 262 -24.03 24.65 -1.40
CA ALA A 262 -23.39 25.43 -2.46
C ALA A 262 -22.50 24.54 -3.32
N PHE A 263 -21.69 23.69 -2.70
CA PHE A 263 -20.86 22.69 -3.41
C PHE A 263 -21.68 21.73 -4.26
N ARG A 264 -22.78 21.18 -3.72
CA ARG A 264 -23.69 20.30 -4.48
C ARG A 264 -24.37 21.02 -5.65
N ALA A 265 -24.66 22.32 -5.51
CA ALA A 265 -25.23 23.13 -6.59
C ALA A 265 -24.19 23.48 -7.68
N ALA A 266 -22.97 23.87 -7.29
CA ALA A 266 -21.86 24.15 -8.20
C ALA A 266 -21.49 22.91 -9.02
N TRP A 267 -21.35 21.75 -8.37
CA TRP A 267 -21.15 20.45 -9.05
C TRP A 267 -22.25 20.16 -10.07
N LYS A 268 -23.52 20.28 -9.66
CA LYS A 268 -24.65 20.01 -10.56
C LYS A 268 -24.63 20.91 -11.80
N ALA A 269 -24.28 22.19 -11.63
CA ALA A 269 -24.16 23.14 -12.73
C ALA A 269 -23.00 22.79 -13.68
N ALA A 270 -21.80 22.53 -13.13
CA ALA A 270 -20.61 22.17 -13.91
C ALA A 270 -20.77 20.83 -14.65
N CYS A 271 -21.22 19.79 -13.96
CA CYS A 271 -21.47 18.46 -14.50
C CYS A 271 -22.48 18.45 -15.66
N SER A 272 -23.42 19.41 -15.66
CA SER A 272 -24.44 19.59 -16.71
C SER A 272 -23.99 20.47 -17.88
N SER A 273 -22.85 21.15 -17.78
CA SER A 273 -22.42 22.17 -18.75
C SER A 273 -21.77 21.58 -20.01
N SER A 274 -21.76 22.35 -21.09
CA SER A 274 -21.16 21.98 -22.38
C SER A 274 -19.71 22.45 -22.48
N GLY A 275 -18.79 21.51 -22.73
CA GLY A 275 -17.35 21.78 -22.83
C GLY A 275 -16.65 21.74 -21.46
N ASN A 276 -15.39 22.19 -21.43
CA ASN A 276 -14.58 22.18 -20.22
C ASN A 276 -15.22 23.04 -19.12
N SER A 277 -15.25 22.52 -17.90
CA SER A 277 -15.84 23.20 -16.75
C SER A 277 -15.06 22.97 -15.47
N THR A 278 -15.09 23.95 -14.58
CA THR A 278 -14.33 23.91 -13.33
C THR A 278 -15.25 24.25 -12.16
N VAL A 279 -15.49 23.30 -11.25
CA VAL A 279 -15.95 23.64 -9.89
C VAL A 279 -14.74 24.22 -9.16
N LEU A 280 -14.81 25.46 -8.71
CA LEU A 280 -13.68 26.16 -8.08
C LEU A 280 -13.94 26.38 -6.58
N VAL A 281 -12.96 26.02 -5.77
CA VAL A 281 -12.84 26.35 -4.34
C VAL A 281 -11.73 27.40 -4.17
N PRO A 282 -12.07 28.70 -4.04
CA PRO A 282 -11.10 29.80 -4.04
C PRO A 282 -10.00 29.71 -2.98
N SER A 283 -8.80 30.19 -3.34
CA SER A 283 -7.58 30.15 -2.52
C SER A 283 -7.63 30.93 -1.20
N ASP A 284 -8.59 31.83 -1.06
CA ASP A 284 -8.77 32.72 0.09
C ASP A 284 -9.93 32.28 1.02
N GLY A 285 -10.41 31.04 0.91
CA GLY A 285 -11.48 30.50 1.74
C GLY A 285 -11.15 29.15 2.40
N VAL A 286 -11.77 28.91 3.55
CA VAL A 286 -11.76 27.63 4.27
C VAL A 286 -13.19 27.11 4.31
N PHE A 287 -13.46 26.07 3.53
CA PHE A 287 -14.82 25.59 3.27
C PHE A 287 -15.08 24.27 4.01
N THR A 288 -16.21 24.21 4.71
CA THR A 288 -16.59 23.04 5.52
C THR A 288 -17.81 22.38 4.89
N ILE A 289 -17.71 21.09 4.51
CA ILE A 289 -18.82 20.34 3.91
C ILE A 289 -18.99 18.94 4.53
N THR A 290 -20.21 18.44 4.62
CA THR A 290 -20.53 17.10 5.14
C THR A 290 -20.39 16.03 4.05
N SER A 291 -20.56 14.75 4.40
CA SER A 291 -20.40 13.60 3.49
C SER A 291 -21.23 13.81 2.22
N THR A 292 -20.57 13.82 1.06
CA THR A 292 -21.19 14.25 -0.20
C THR A 292 -20.79 13.35 -1.36
N ILE A 293 -21.80 12.82 -2.04
CA ILE A 293 -21.65 12.05 -3.26
C ILE A 293 -21.81 13.01 -4.45
N PHE A 294 -20.69 13.34 -5.08
CA PHE A 294 -20.61 14.03 -6.36
C PHE A 294 -20.80 12.99 -7.47
N ALA A 295 -22.07 12.78 -7.84
CA ALA A 295 -22.47 11.80 -8.84
C ALA A 295 -22.47 12.39 -10.27
N GLY A 296 -21.99 11.60 -11.23
CA GLY A 296 -22.19 11.79 -12.67
C GLY A 296 -23.34 10.92 -13.23
N PRO A 297 -23.35 10.63 -14.54
CA PRO A 297 -22.33 10.98 -15.52
C PRO A 297 -22.29 12.48 -15.83
N CYS A 298 -21.08 13.02 -15.92
CA CYS A 298 -20.83 14.41 -16.33
C CYS A 298 -20.32 14.48 -17.78
N LYS A 299 -20.11 15.69 -18.30
CA LYS A 299 -19.36 15.86 -19.55
C LYS A 299 -17.84 15.73 -19.30
N PRO A 300 -17.06 15.13 -20.22
CA PRO A 300 -15.60 15.11 -20.12
C PRO A 300 -15.01 16.52 -20.06
N GLY A 301 -13.86 16.67 -19.40
CA GLY A 301 -13.25 17.98 -19.17
C GLY A 301 -13.79 18.72 -17.95
N LEU A 302 -14.57 18.04 -17.09
CA LEU A 302 -14.91 18.52 -15.76
C LEU A 302 -13.68 18.46 -14.83
N THR A 303 -13.34 19.60 -14.26
CA THR A 303 -12.32 19.76 -13.21
C THR A 303 -12.99 20.14 -11.89
N PHE A 304 -12.56 19.54 -10.79
CA PHE A 304 -12.82 20.05 -9.45
C PHE A 304 -11.49 20.62 -8.95
N GLN A 305 -11.43 21.95 -8.85
CA GLN A 305 -10.22 22.71 -8.55
C GLN A 305 -10.29 23.23 -7.11
N ILE A 306 -9.38 22.76 -6.26
CA ILE A 306 -9.27 23.14 -4.85
C ILE A 306 -7.98 23.92 -4.67
N ASP A 307 -8.10 25.25 -4.60
CA ASP A 307 -6.95 26.14 -4.35
C ASP A 307 -6.94 26.67 -2.92
N GLY A 308 -8.10 26.70 -2.24
CA GLY A 308 -8.24 27.00 -0.80
C GLY A 308 -8.12 25.77 0.09
N VAL A 309 -8.82 25.80 1.23
CA VAL A 309 -8.96 24.64 2.13
C VAL A 309 -10.37 24.07 2.03
N LEU A 310 -10.48 22.75 1.91
CA LEU A 310 -11.74 22.01 1.98
C LEU A 310 -11.64 20.93 3.06
N MET A 311 -12.61 20.88 3.99
CA MET A 311 -12.55 19.98 5.16
C MET A 311 -13.92 19.47 5.66
N PRO A 312 -13.97 18.34 6.38
CA PRO A 312 -15.19 17.83 6.99
C PRO A 312 -15.53 18.56 8.31
N PRO A 313 -16.73 18.33 8.88
CA PRO A 313 -17.01 18.65 10.28
C PRO A 313 -15.96 18.04 11.21
N ASP A 314 -15.61 18.77 12.27
CA ASP A 314 -14.52 18.40 13.17
C ASP A 314 -14.87 17.18 14.02
N GLY A 315 -14.15 16.08 13.82
CA GLY A 315 -14.27 14.86 14.62
C GLY A 315 -15.55 14.02 14.48
N PRO A 316 -15.60 12.85 15.17
CA PRO A 316 -16.72 11.93 15.21
C PRO A 316 -17.95 12.44 15.96
N ALA A 317 -17.82 13.54 16.71
CA ALA A 317 -18.91 14.17 17.45
C ALA A 317 -19.71 15.18 16.61
N SER A 318 -19.03 15.96 15.76
CA SER A 318 -19.68 16.91 14.82
C SER A 318 -20.22 16.23 13.56
N TRP A 319 -19.85 14.98 13.31
CA TRP A 319 -20.27 14.22 12.13
C TRP A 319 -21.78 13.96 12.10
N PRO A 320 -22.52 14.40 11.05
CA PRO A 320 -23.97 14.25 11.01
C PRO A 320 -24.45 12.79 11.11
N ALA A 321 -25.48 12.53 11.92
CA ALA A 321 -26.00 11.19 12.14
C ALA A 321 -26.65 10.53 10.90
N ALA A 322 -26.98 11.33 9.87
CA ALA A 322 -27.46 10.84 8.57
C ALA A 322 -26.34 10.50 7.58
N ASP A 323 -25.10 10.93 7.86
CA ASP A 323 -23.97 10.79 6.95
C ASP A 323 -23.18 9.50 7.21
N SER A 324 -22.62 8.92 6.14
CA SER A 324 -21.86 7.68 6.26
C SER A 324 -20.52 7.91 6.97
N ARG A 325 -20.36 7.33 8.18
CA ARG A 325 -19.09 7.34 8.95
C ARG A 325 -17.93 6.55 8.30
N ARG A 326 -18.05 6.20 7.01
CA ARG A 326 -17.08 5.40 6.22
C ARG A 326 -16.57 6.10 4.97
N GLN A 327 -17.12 7.27 4.61
CA GLN A 327 -16.68 8.03 3.42
C GLN A 327 -17.09 9.51 3.53
N TRP A 328 -16.23 10.42 3.07
CA TRP A 328 -16.52 11.86 3.04
C TRP A 328 -16.80 12.37 1.63
N LEU A 329 -15.78 12.62 0.80
CA LEU A 329 -15.96 13.02 -0.60
C LEU A 329 -16.04 11.79 -1.49
N VAL A 330 -17.16 11.59 -2.17
CA VAL A 330 -17.36 10.43 -3.06
C VAL A 330 -17.64 10.90 -4.48
N PHE A 331 -16.72 10.63 -5.39
CA PHE A 331 -16.91 10.86 -6.82
C PHE A 331 -17.40 9.55 -7.46
N TYR A 332 -18.68 9.54 -7.88
CA TYR A 332 -19.36 8.33 -8.36
C TYR A 332 -19.76 8.47 -9.83
N LYS A 333 -19.28 7.58 -10.71
CA LYS A 333 -19.43 7.69 -12.17
C LYS A 333 -19.00 9.05 -12.70
N ALA A 334 -17.89 9.55 -12.16
CA ALA A 334 -17.27 10.81 -12.53
C ALA A 334 -16.25 10.58 -13.67
N ASP A 335 -16.73 10.02 -14.78
CA ASP A 335 -15.87 9.62 -15.90
C ASP A 335 -15.21 10.83 -16.60
N GLY A 336 -13.91 10.76 -16.87
CA GLY A 336 -13.14 11.83 -17.51
C GLY A 336 -12.92 13.08 -16.63
N MET A 337 -13.03 12.93 -15.31
CA MET A 337 -12.86 14.01 -14.34
C MET A 337 -11.39 14.22 -13.93
N THR A 338 -10.99 15.48 -13.73
CA THR A 338 -9.78 15.84 -12.99
C THR A 338 -10.11 16.43 -11.61
N LEU A 339 -9.45 15.97 -10.55
CA LEU A 339 -9.39 16.61 -9.22
C LEU A 339 -7.99 17.24 -9.06
N ALA A 340 -7.91 18.56 -8.92
CA ALA A 340 -6.63 19.28 -8.93
C ALA A 340 -6.68 20.57 -8.10
N GLY A 341 -5.57 21.30 -8.10
CA GLY A 341 -5.45 22.63 -7.48
C GLY A 341 -4.24 22.71 -6.55
N SER A 342 -3.93 23.92 -6.07
CA SER A 342 -2.80 24.17 -5.14
C SER A 342 -3.20 24.23 -3.66
N GLY A 343 -4.45 23.87 -3.34
CA GLY A 343 -5.04 23.91 -2.02
C GLY A 343 -4.74 22.70 -1.16
N THR A 344 -5.43 22.63 -0.02
CA THR A 344 -5.33 21.53 0.95
C THR A 344 -6.71 20.92 1.20
N ILE A 345 -6.77 19.59 1.15
CA ILE A 345 -7.90 18.81 1.62
C ILE A 345 -7.55 18.32 3.03
N GLU A 346 -8.09 18.99 4.04
CA GLU A 346 -7.88 18.68 5.46
C GLU A 346 -8.95 17.68 5.93
N GLY A 347 -8.60 16.78 6.84
CA GLY A 347 -9.44 15.64 7.24
C GLY A 347 -9.99 15.67 8.66
N ASN A 348 -9.51 16.55 9.53
CA ASN A 348 -9.87 16.65 10.95
C ASN A 348 -9.82 15.27 11.65
N GLY A 349 -8.75 14.51 11.37
CA GLY A 349 -8.61 13.10 11.74
C GLY A 349 -8.34 12.80 13.21
N GLU A 350 -7.86 13.77 14.00
CA GLU A 350 -7.35 13.53 15.36
C GLU A 350 -8.38 12.85 16.27
N GLU A 351 -9.58 13.42 16.44
CA GLU A 351 -10.61 12.79 17.26
C GLU A 351 -11.06 11.39 16.75
N TRP A 352 -10.89 11.09 15.45
CA TRP A 352 -11.19 9.78 14.89
C TRP A 352 -10.09 8.75 15.20
N TRP A 353 -8.84 9.18 15.29
CA TRP A 353 -7.70 8.39 15.78
C TRP A 353 -7.73 8.21 17.31
N ASP A 354 -8.53 9.01 18.02
CA ASP A 354 -8.77 8.98 19.46
C ASP A 354 -9.93 8.07 19.90
N LEU A 355 -10.73 7.55 18.97
CA LEU A 355 -11.84 6.62 19.27
C LEU A 355 -11.37 5.37 20.05
N PRO A 356 -12.04 4.96 21.15
CA PRO A 356 -11.53 3.95 22.10
C PRO A 356 -11.14 2.57 21.53
N CYS A 357 -11.69 2.19 20.38
CA CYS A 357 -11.44 0.91 19.73
C CYS A 357 -10.40 0.95 18.60
N LYS A 358 -9.79 2.11 18.33
CA LYS A 358 -8.52 2.15 17.60
C LYS A 358 -7.46 1.35 18.39
N PRO A 359 -6.38 0.86 17.74
CA PRO A 359 -5.20 0.41 18.47
C PRO A 359 -4.67 1.51 19.41
N HIS A 360 -3.72 1.18 20.27
CA HIS A 360 -3.04 2.10 21.19
C HIS A 360 -3.89 2.83 22.25
N ARG A 361 -5.23 2.66 22.30
CA ARG A 361 -6.12 3.38 23.25
C ARG A 361 -6.40 2.67 24.57
N GLY A 362 -6.28 1.35 24.62
CA GLY A 362 -6.43 0.55 25.83
C GLY A 362 -5.12 0.33 26.59
N PRO A 363 -5.18 -0.20 27.83
CA PRO A 363 -3.99 -0.55 28.62
C PRO A 363 -3.01 -1.41 27.82
N ASN A 364 -1.71 -1.12 27.96
CA ASN A 364 -0.62 -1.77 27.19
C ASN A 364 -0.78 -1.70 25.65
N GLY A 365 -1.53 -0.71 25.14
CA GLY A 365 -1.74 -0.50 23.71
C GLY A 365 -2.87 -1.33 23.07
N SER A 366 -3.71 -1.96 23.90
CA SER A 366 -4.87 -2.75 23.47
C SER A 366 -5.98 -1.89 22.80
N THR A 367 -7.02 -2.54 22.28
CA THR A 367 -8.25 -1.89 21.76
C THR A 367 -9.38 -2.03 22.77
N LEU A 368 -10.12 -0.96 23.10
CA LEU A 368 -11.34 -1.07 23.91
C LEU A 368 -12.58 -1.33 23.03
N PRO A 369 -13.70 -1.85 23.54
CA PRO A 369 -14.94 -1.92 22.76
C PRO A 369 -15.50 -0.52 22.46
N GLY A 370 -15.97 -0.28 21.23
CA GLY A 370 -16.56 1.01 20.82
C GLY A 370 -16.90 1.09 19.34
N PRO A 371 -17.41 2.24 18.85
CA PRO A 371 -17.61 2.51 17.43
C PRO A 371 -16.28 2.85 16.74
N CYS A 372 -15.93 2.10 15.68
CA CYS A 372 -14.59 2.16 15.07
C CYS A 372 -14.53 2.74 13.65
N ASP A 373 -15.70 2.94 13.04
CA ASP A 373 -15.85 3.50 11.70
C ASP A 373 -15.32 4.94 11.67
N SER A 374 -14.39 5.18 10.76
CA SER A 374 -13.85 6.49 10.38
C SER A 374 -13.96 6.64 8.86
N PRO A 375 -14.23 7.85 8.34
CA PRO A 375 -14.44 8.03 6.91
C PRO A 375 -13.13 7.98 6.12
N ALA A 376 -13.13 7.22 5.01
CA ALA A 376 -12.18 7.46 3.93
C ALA A 376 -12.44 8.84 3.33
N LEU A 377 -11.39 9.65 3.21
CA LEU A 377 -11.52 11.09 2.98
C LEU A 377 -11.96 11.40 1.54
N ILE A 378 -11.28 10.79 0.56
CA ILE A 378 -11.64 10.89 -0.86
C ILE A 378 -11.81 9.49 -1.43
N ARG A 379 -12.93 9.23 -2.09
CA ARG A 379 -13.22 7.97 -2.79
C ARG A 379 -13.73 8.22 -4.19
N PHE A 380 -12.99 7.76 -5.20
CA PHE A 380 -13.54 7.53 -6.53
C PHE A 380 -14.16 6.12 -6.57
N PHE A 381 -15.41 6.02 -7.01
CA PHE A 381 -16.13 4.76 -7.11
C PHE A 381 -16.78 4.62 -8.50
N ALA A 382 -16.58 3.47 -9.15
CA ALA A 382 -17.12 3.17 -10.47
C ALA A 382 -16.90 4.31 -11.50
N SER A 383 -15.68 4.86 -11.55
CA SER A 383 -15.31 6.04 -12.35
C SER A 383 -14.04 5.78 -13.17
N ASN A 384 -14.01 6.26 -14.41
CA ASN A 384 -12.97 5.96 -15.39
C ASN A 384 -12.26 7.24 -15.88
N ASP A 385 -11.04 7.10 -16.42
CA ASP A 385 -10.27 8.23 -16.98
C ASP A 385 -10.06 9.38 -15.97
N VAL A 386 -9.88 9.02 -14.70
CA VAL A 386 -9.77 9.96 -13.58
C VAL A 386 -8.33 10.41 -13.38
N ALA A 387 -8.13 11.72 -13.20
CA ALA A 387 -6.85 12.28 -12.78
C ALA A 387 -6.92 12.98 -11.42
N VAL A 388 -5.90 12.81 -10.58
CA VAL A 388 -5.68 13.58 -9.35
C VAL A 388 -4.31 14.25 -9.42
N ARG A 389 -4.24 15.60 -9.31
CA ARG A 389 -2.98 16.36 -9.56
C ARG A 389 -2.68 17.45 -8.54
N GLY A 390 -1.44 17.46 -8.02
CA GLY A 390 -0.82 18.62 -7.34
C GLY A 390 -1.33 18.99 -5.94
N LEU A 391 -2.36 18.30 -5.43
CA LEU A 391 -3.02 18.63 -4.18
C LEU A 391 -2.22 18.22 -2.93
N ARG A 392 -2.46 18.93 -1.82
CA ARG A 392 -2.16 18.46 -0.47
C ARG A 392 -3.39 17.75 0.11
N ILE A 393 -3.19 16.61 0.77
CA ILE A 393 -4.21 15.93 1.55
C ILE A 393 -3.63 15.66 2.95
N GLU A 394 -4.30 16.16 3.97
CA GLU A 394 -3.75 16.27 5.32
C GLU A 394 -4.71 15.62 6.35
N ASN A 395 -4.13 14.96 7.37
CA ASN A 395 -4.80 14.44 8.56
C ASN A 395 -6.09 13.62 8.31
N SER A 396 -6.04 12.63 7.40
CA SER A 396 -7.22 11.82 7.07
C SER A 396 -7.70 10.93 8.25
N PRO A 397 -9.02 10.89 8.55
CA PRO A 397 -9.59 9.96 9.55
C PRO A 397 -9.35 8.47 9.25
N GLN A 398 -9.12 8.14 7.98
CA GLN A 398 -8.81 6.79 7.48
C GLN A 398 -7.99 6.94 6.18
N PHE A 399 -8.33 6.22 5.10
CA PHE A 399 -7.62 6.30 3.82
C PHE A 399 -7.73 7.72 3.25
N HIS A 400 -6.63 8.30 2.77
CA HIS A 400 -6.61 9.65 2.16
C HIS A 400 -7.30 9.64 0.80
N LEU A 401 -6.91 8.70 -0.07
CA LEU A 401 -7.44 8.58 -1.43
C LEU A 401 -7.70 7.10 -1.79
N LYS A 402 -8.97 6.73 -2.00
CA LYS A 402 -9.38 5.40 -2.50
C LYS A 402 -9.88 5.46 -3.95
N PHE A 403 -9.45 4.51 -4.77
CA PHE A 403 -10.10 4.12 -6.03
C PHE A 403 -10.72 2.74 -5.88
N ASP A 404 -11.93 2.56 -6.39
CA ASP A 404 -12.75 1.38 -6.18
C ASP A 404 -13.64 1.12 -7.41
N GLY A 405 -13.40 0.02 -8.13
CA GLY A 405 -14.13 -0.28 -9.37
C GLY A 405 -13.81 0.69 -10.52
N CYS A 406 -12.59 1.24 -10.56
CA CYS A 406 -12.19 2.30 -11.48
C CYS A 406 -11.32 1.77 -12.64
N ALA A 407 -11.10 2.57 -13.69
CA ALA A 407 -10.13 2.25 -14.74
C ALA A 407 -9.42 3.49 -15.28
N ARG A 408 -8.16 3.33 -15.73
CA ARG A 408 -7.34 4.42 -16.31
C ARG A 408 -7.18 5.60 -15.35
N VAL A 409 -6.68 5.30 -14.16
CA VAL A 409 -6.48 6.25 -13.05
C VAL A 409 -5.07 6.82 -13.10
N THR A 410 -4.92 8.14 -12.96
CA THR A 410 -3.62 8.81 -12.82
C THR A 410 -3.57 9.71 -11.60
N VAL A 411 -2.72 9.41 -10.63
CA VAL A 411 -2.36 10.28 -9.50
C VAL A 411 -0.96 10.83 -9.76
N ASP A 412 -0.78 12.15 -9.75
CA ASP A 412 0.50 12.78 -10.10
C ASP A 412 0.80 14.01 -9.21
N GLY A 413 2.02 14.06 -8.68
CA GLY A 413 2.48 15.18 -7.83
C GLY A 413 1.69 15.36 -6.52
N LEU A 414 1.11 14.28 -5.97
CA LEU A 414 0.32 14.33 -4.74
C LEU A 414 1.20 14.50 -3.50
N SER A 415 0.75 15.29 -2.53
CA SER A 415 1.37 15.42 -1.21
C SER A 415 0.40 14.96 -0.12
N VAL A 416 0.71 13.87 0.59
CA VAL A 416 -0.07 13.33 1.72
C VAL A 416 0.71 13.50 3.03
N SER A 417 0.04 13.99 4.08
CA SER A 417 0.62 14.18 5.41
C SER A 417 -0.37 13.88 6.55
N SER A 418 -0.13 12.80 7.29
CA SER A 418 -0.75 12.50 8.60
C SER A 418 0.32 12.00 9.58
N PRO A 419 0.17 12.16 10.91
CA PRO A 419 1.16 11.71 11.90
C PRO A 419 1.46 10.21 11.83
N ALA A 420 2.69 9.81 12.19
CA ALA A 420 3.13 8.41 12.21
C ALA A 420 2.28 7.47 13.10
N SER A 421 1.57 8.03 14.08
CA SER A 421 0.67 7.32 15.00
C SER A 421 -0.79 7.27 14.54
N SER A 422 -1.13 7.82 13.38
CA SER A 422 -2.51 7.84 12.86
C SER A 422 -2.91 6.46 12.31
N PRO A 423 -3.88 5.75 12.91
CA PRO A 423 -4.16 4.36 12.57
C PRO A 423 -4.95 4.23 11.26
N ASN A 424 -4.50 3.35 10.38
CA ASN A 424 -5.15 3.01 9.10
C ASN A 424 -5.32 4.20 8.14
N THR A 425 -4.34 5.11 8.13
CA THR A 425 -4.34 6.30 7.29
C THR A 425 -3.69 6.08 5.93
N ASP A 426 -4.04 5.00 5.21
CA ASP A 426 -3.44 4.66 3.91
C ASP A 426 -3.38 5.86 2.95
N GLY A 427 -2.29 5.98 2.20
CA GLY A 427 -2.08 7.09 1.27
C GLY A 427 -2.94 6.98 0.02
N VAL A 428 -2.55 6.12 -0.92
CA VAL A 428 -3.36 5.77 -2.09
C VAL A 428 -3.74 4.29 -2.04
N HIS A 429 -5.04 4.03 -1.90
CA HIS A 429 -5.61 2.69 -1.91
C HIS A 429 -6.30 2.41 -3.25
N VAL A 430 -6.05 1.26 -3.87
CA VAL A 430 -6.72 0.84 -5.11
C VAL A 430 -7.33 -0.56 -4.97
N GLU A 431 -8.62 -0.69 -5.27
CA GLU A 431 -9.37 -1.95 -5.21
C GLU A 431 -10.24 -2.08 -6.46
N ASN A 432 -10.39 -3.30 -7.01
CA ASN A 432 -11.16 -3.57 -8.23
C ASN A 432 -10.81 -2.62 -9.42
N THR A 433 -9.56 -2.18 -9.53
CA THR A 433 -9.16 -1.04 -10.38
C THR A 433 -8.04 -1.39 -11.34
N THR A 434 -8.18 -1.03 -12.62
CA THR A 434 -7.24 -1.39 -13.70
C THR A 434 -6.56 -0.18 -14.34
N ALA A 435 -5.36 -0.38 -14.89
CA ALA A 435 -4.55 0.68 -15.51
C ALA A 435 -4.35 1.90 -14.59
N VAL A 436 -3.58 1.71 -13.53
CA VAL A 436 -3.31 2.73 -12.49
C VAL A 436 -1.91 3.30 -12.66
N GLN A 437 -1.78 4.62 -12.55
CA GLN A 437 -0.49 5.31 -12.44
C GLN A 437 -0.47 6.16 -11.17
N ILE A 438 0.52 5.97 -10.31
CA ILE A 438 0.77 6.78 -9.11
C ILE A 438 2.20 7.32 -9.22
N LEU A 439 2.32 8.61 -9.53
CA LEU A 439 3.55 9.23 -10.03
C LEU A 439 4.01 10.39 -9.14
N ASN A 440 5.32 10.60 -9.04
CA ASN A 440 5.96 11.83 -8.53
C ASN A 440 5.50 12.31 -7.13
N SER A 441 4.93 11.41 -6.32
CA SER A 441 4.16 11.76 -5.12
C SER A 441 4.96 11.60 -3.82
N ARG A 442 4.56 12.34 -2.78
CA ARG A 442 5.13 12.29 -1.42
C ARG A 442 4.04 11.90 -0.45
N ILE A 443 4.24 10.82 0.30
CA ILE A 443 3.20 10.24 1.16
C ILE A 443 3.79 9.95 2.54
N TYR A 444 3.28 10.67 3.55
CA TYR A 444 3.67 10.55 4.94
C TYR A 444 2.42 10.26 5.77
N ASN A 445 2.35 9.08 6.39
CA ASN A 445 1.13 8.57 7.05
C ASN A 445 1.44 7.47 8.09
N GLY A 446 0.43 6.98 8.81
CA GLY A 446 0.59 5.94 9.83
C GLY A 446 0.31 4.50 9.37
N ASP A 447 -0.12 4.27 8.12
CA ASP A 447 -0.36 2.93 7.55
C ASP A 447 0.27 2.81 6.14
N ASP A 448 -0.26 1.97 5.24
CA ASP A 448 0.36 1.73 3.92
C ASP A 448 0.43 3.02 3.06
N CYS A 449 1.61 3.28 2.48
CA CYS A 449 1.85 4.42 1.59
C CYS A 449 1.05 4.28 0.29
N VAL A 450 1.10 3.07 -0.30
CA VAL A 450 0.21 2.63 -1.38
C VAL A 450 -0.24 1.21 -1.04
N SER A 451 -1.55 0.97 -1.07
CA SER A 451 -2.15 -0.34 -0.80
C SER A 451 -2.98 -0.84 -2.00
N ILE A 452 -2.64 -2.02 -2.51
CA ILE A 452 -3.23 -2.63 -3.71
C ILE A 452 -4.10 -3.80 -3.27
N GLY A 453 -5.42 -3.59 -3.26
CA GLY A 453 -6.45 -4.58 -2.94
C GLY A 453 -6.68 -5.61 -4.04
N ALA A 454 -7.73 -6.41 -3.89
CA ALA A 454 -8.11 -7.43 -4.87
C ALA A 454 -8.75 -6.80 -6.13
N GLY A 455 -8.68 -7.51 -7.25
CA GLY A 455 -9.32 -7.12 -8.52
C GLY A 455 -8.53 -6.05 -9.30
N CYS A 456 -7.24 -5.88 -9.00
CA CYS A 456 -6.41 -4.84 -9.61
C CYS A 456 -5.45 -5.39 -10.68
N SER A 457 -5.29 -4.67 -11.78
CA SER A 457 -4.30 -4.97 -12.83
C SER A 457 -3.58 -3.71 -13.32
N ASP A 458 -2.38 -3.89 -13.86
CA ASP A 458 -1.65 -2.86 -14.60
C ASP A 458 -1.39 -1.61 -13.73
N VAL A 459 -0.82 -1.85 -12.53
CA VAL A 459 -0.59 -0.83 -11.51
C VAL A 459 0.87 -0.38 -11.53
N ARG A 460 1.12 0.86 -11.96
CA ARG A 460 2.43 1.52 -11.93
C ARG A 460 2.52 2.50 -10.76
N VAL A 461 3.53 2.33 -9.91
CA VAL A 461 3.94 3.30 -8.88
C VAL A 461 5.35 3.77 -9.22
N GLU A 462 5.56 5.06 -9.46
CA GLU A 462 6.87 5.57 -9.91
C GLU A 462 7.26 6.91 -9.30
N ASN A 463 8.54 7.04 -8.91
CA ASN A 463 9.10 8.26 -8.32
C ASN A 463 8.34 8.71 -7.05
N VAL A 464 7.87 7.75 -6.25
CA VAL A 464 7.13 8.00 -5.00
C VAL A 464 8.06 7.96 -3.80
N THR A 465 7.95 8.96 -2.91
CA THR A 465 8.61 8.96 -1.60
C THR A 465 7.58 8.68 -0.50
N CYS A 466 7.72 7.53 0.15
CA CYS A 466 6.99 7.13 1.35
C CYS A 466 7.80 7.50 2.62
N GLY A 467 7.17 8.07 3.64
CA GLY A 467 7.83 8.48 4.89
C GLY A 467 7.04 8.13 6.14
N HIS A 468 7.67 7.39 7.05
CA HIS A 468 7.04 6.55 8.08
C HIS A 468 5.88 5.69 7.50
N GLY A 469 4.93 5.26 8.33
CA GLY A 469 3.87 4.34 7.91
C GLY A 469 4.37 2.92 7.59
N HIS A 470 3.63 2.18 6.78
CA HIS A 470 3.83 0.74 6.56
C HIS A 470 4.46 0.35 5.21
N GLY A 471 4.82 1.29 4.34
CA GLY A 471 5.47 1.02 3.05
C GLY A 471 4.50 0.75 1.90
N ILE A 472 4.96 0.08 0.84
CA ILE A 472 4.13 -0.24 -0.34
C ILE A 472 3.67 -1.69 -0.24
N SER A 473 2.34 -1.90 -0.23
CA SER A 473 1.72 -3.20 0.05
C SER A 473 0.79 -3.68 -1.06
N ILE A 474 0.96 -4.93 -1.48
CA ILE A 474 -0.09 -5.72 -2.12
C ILE A 474 -0.86 -6.46 -1.03
N GLY A 475 -2.18 -6.27 -0.98
CA GLY A 475 -3.07 -6.89 0.00
C GLY A 475 -3.29 -6.10 1.29
N SER A 476 -4.01 -6.65 2.27
CA SER A 476 -4.25 -8.09 2.45
C SER A 476 -5.26 -8.72 1.48
N LEU A 477 -4.87 -9.82 0.80
CA LEU A 477 -5.70 -10.51 -0.20
C LEU A 477 -6.32 -11.82 0.31
N GLY A 478 -7.53 -12.15 -0.14
CA GLY A 478 -8.17 -13.45 0.10
C GLY A 478 -8.82 -13.64 1.47
N ALA A 479 -9.19 -12.54 2.14
CA ALA A 479 -9.82 -12.55 3.46
C ALA A 479 -11.03 -13.50 3.51
N ARG A 480 -11.17 -14.28 4.60
CA ARG A 480 -12.28 -15.25 4.80
C ARG A 480 -12.41 -16.30 3.69
N GLY A 481 -11.29 -16.69 3.06
CA GLY A 481 -11.30 -17.66 1.95
C GLY A 481 -11.81 -17.10 0.62
N THR A 482 -11.92 -15.78 0.49
CA THR A 482 -12.32 -15.16 -0.78
C THR A 482 -11.27 -15.35 -1.87
N ARG A 483 -11.74 -15.30 -3.12
CA ARG A 483 -10.88 -15.25 -4.30
C ARG A 483 -10.38 -13.83 -4.52
N ALA A 484 -9.07 -13.65 -4.60
CA ALA A 484 -8.41 -12.37 -4.86
C ALA A 484 -7.40 -12.50 -6.00
N CYS A 485 -7.43 -11.54 -6.93
CA CYS A 485 -6.54 -11.49 -8.10
C CYS A 485 -5.83 -10.14 -8.14
N VAL A 486 -4.50 -10.15 -8.34
CA VAL A 486 -3.67 -8.98 -8.61
C VAL A 486 -2.64 -9.34 -9.68
N SER A 487 -2.48 -8.50 -10.70
CA SER A 487 -1.55 -8.78 -11.81
C SER A 487 -0.85 -7.53 -12.34
N ASN A 488 0.33 -7.70 -12.94
CA ASN A 488 1.11 -6.64 -13.60
C ASN A 488 1.29 -5.39 -12.72
N VAL A 489 2.01 -5.56 -11.59
CA VAL A 489 2.31 -4.46 -10.65
C VAL A 489 3.77 -4.06 -10.79
N THR A 490 4.03 -2.81 -11.11
CA THR A 490 5.39 -2.25 -11.25
C THR A 490 5.60 -1.11 -10.27
N VAL A 491 6.58 -1.24 -9.37
CA VAL A 491 7.05 -0.17 -8.48
C VAL A 491 8.45 0.23 -8.91
N ARG A 492 8.66 1.46 -9.35
CA ARG A 492 9.95 1.96 -9.89
C ARG A 492 10.43 3.23 -9.20
N ASN A 493 11.74 3.33 -8.97
CA ASN A 493 12.40 4.55 -8.48
C ASN A 493 11.80 5.09 -7.15
N ALA A 494 11.32 4.19 -6.29
CA ALA A 494 10.64 4.54 -5.04
C ALA A 494 11.63 4.76 -3.88
N ARG A 495 11.26 5.60 -2.91
CA ARG A 495 12.06 5.87 -1.71
C ARG A 495 11.19 5.65 -0.48
N ILE A 496 11.58 4.74 0.42
CA ILE A 496 10.79 4.39 1.61
C ILE A 496 11.62 4.65 2.86
N LEU A 497 11.15 5.56 3.70
CA LEU A 497 11.94 6.19 4.76
C LEU A 497 11.27 5.97 6.12
N ASP A 498 11.98 5.37 7.07
CA ASP A 498 11.59 5.26 8.49
C ASP A 498 10.26 4.50 8.73
N SER A 499 9.87 3.65 7.77
CA SER A 499 8.63 2.86 7.75
C SER A 499 8.78 1.46 8.37
N ASP A 500 7.66 0.86 8.78
CA ASP A 500 7.60 -0.51 9.32
C ASP A 500 7.91 -1.59 8.28
N ASN A 501 7.57 -1.35 7.01
CA ASN A 501 7.92 -2.26 5.92
C ASN A 501 8.38 -1.45 4.70
N GLY A 502 9.11 -2.09 3.81
CA GLY A 502 9.47 -1.54 2.51
C GLY A 502 8.47 -2.01 1.46
N LEU A 503 8.72 -3.22 0.95
CA LEU A 503 8.00 -3.85 -0.15
C LEU A 503 7.29 -5.10 0.39
N ARG A 504 5.95 -5.09 0.39
CA ARG A 504 5.16 -6.06 1.15
C ARG A 504 4.07 -6.74 0.32
N ILE A 505 3.93 -8.05 0.45
CA ILE A 505 2.78 -8.82 -0.06
C ILE A 505 2.11 -9.53 1.13
N LYS A 506 0.82 -9.27 1.35
CA LYS A 506 -0.02 -9.82 2.44
C LYS A 506 -1.13 -10.68 1.84
N THR A 507 -1.22 -11.97 2.20
CA THR A 507 -2.36 -12.81 1.85
C THR A 507 -2.88 -13.56 3.06
N TRP A 508 -4.20 -13.69 3.19
CA TRP A 508 -4.82 -14.39 4.29
C TRP A 508 -4.67 -15.91 4.17
N GLN A 509 -4.49 -16.58 5.31
CA GLN A 509 -4.64 -18.02 5.39
C GLN A 509 -6.06 -18.44 4.94
N GLY A 510 -6.15 -19.47 4.11
CA GLY A 510 -7.40 -19.95 3.54
C GLY A 510 -7.82 -19.27 2.23
N GLY A 511 -7.21 -18.14 1.86
CA GLY A 511 -7.54 -17.38 0.65
C GLY A 511 -7.30 -18.13 -0.66
N ALA A 512 -7.84 -17.63 -1.77
CA ALA A 512 -7.70 -18.22 -3.10
C ALA A 512 -7.41 -17.18 -4.19
N GLY A 513 -6.98 -17.61 -5.37
CA GLY A 513 -6.62 -16.74 -6.50
C GLY A 513 -5.11 -16.54 -6.62
N ALA A 514 -4.66 -15.42 -7.21
CA ALA A 514 -3.24 -15.21 -7.49
C ALA A 514 -2.77 -13.74 -7.42
N VAL A 515 -1.52 -13.56 -7.00
CA VAL A 515 -0.66 -12.39 -7.25
C VAL A 515 0.38 -12.79 -8.28
N SER A 516 0.51 -12.05 -9.38
CA SER A 516 1.47 -12.41 -10.43
C SER A 516 2.02 -11.23 -11.23
N ALA A 517 3.20 -11.42 -11.84
CA ALA A 517 3.93 -10.39 -12.59
C ALA A 517 4.11 -9.11 -11.77
N VAL A 518 4.90 -9.20 -10.70
CA VAL A 518 5.24 -8.07 -9.83
C VAL A 518 6.71 -7.71 -10.01
N GLU A 519 7.01 -6.44 -10.25
CA GLU A 519 8.36 -5.90 -10.25
C GLU A 519 8.50 -4.77 -9.23
N PHE A 520 9.50 -4.86 -8.37
CA PHE A 520 10.00 -3.76 -7.56
C PHE A 520 11.42 -3.43 -8.00
N ALA A 521 11.63 -2.27 -8.63
CA ALA A 521 12.88 -1.90 -9.29
C ALA A 521 13.43 -0.54 -8.84
N GLY A 522 14.72 -0.46 -8.50
CA GLY A 522 15.40 0.79 -8.13
C GLY A 522 14.85 1.44 -6.86
N VAL A 523 14.63 0.64 -5.80
CA VAL A 523 13.98 1.09 -4.57
C VAL A 523 15.01 1.42 -3.50
N GLN A 524 15.00 2.66 -2.98
CA GLN A 524 15.85 3.11 -1.89
C GLN A 524 15.12 2.99 -0.54
N LEU A 525 15.73 2.31 0.43
CA LEU A 525 15.20 2.13 1.79
C LEU A 525 16.07 2.87 2.82
N ARG A 526 15.46 3.53 3.80
CA ARG A 526 16.19 4.15 4.93
C ARG A 526 15.52 3.79 6.25
N ASN A 527 16.27 3.19 7.18
CA ASN A 527 15.81 2.86 8.54
C ASN A 527 14.49 2.04 8.58
N VAL A 528 14.20 1.27 7.53
CA VAL A 528 12.97 0.47 7.40
C VAL A 528 13.05 -0.77 8.29
N ARG A 529 11.97 -1.20 8.95
CA ARG A 529 12.03 -2.40 9.83
C ARG A 529 12.06 -3.70 9.01
N ASN A 530 11.05 -3.93 8.17
CA ASN A 530 10.90 -5.14 7.35
C ASN A 530 11.02 -4.78 5.84
N CYS A 531 12.22 -4.77 5.29
CA CYS A 531 12.49 -4.24 3.95
C CYS A 531 11.77 -4.99 2.81
N ILE A 532 11.80 -6.33 2.83
CA ILE A 532 11.12 -7.18 1.85
C ILE A 532 10.28 -8.22 2.61
N VAL A 533 8.97 -8.23 2.36
CA VAL A 533 8.02 -9.12 3.03
C VAL A 533 7.11 -9.82 2.02
N ILE A 534 7.03 -11.13 2.11
CA ILE A 534 5.87 -11.90 1.67
C ILE A 534 5.33 -12.62 2.90
N ASP A 535 4.05 -12.45 3.19
CA ASP A 535 3.39 -13.12 4.33
C ASP A 535 2.03 -13.67 3.89
N GLN A 536 1.98 -15.00 3.69
CA GLN A 536 0.77 -15.75 3.42
C GLN A 536 0.10 -16.29 4.70
N TYR A 537 0.61 -15.96 5.88
CA TYR A 537 0.10 -16.35 7.19
C TYR A 537 -0.76 -15.24 7.84
N TYR A 538 -1.22 -14.26 7.06
CA TYR A 538 -1.95 -13.11 7.59
C TYR A 538 -3.32 -13.50 8.15
N CYS A 539 -3.65 -13.04 9.36
CA CYS A 539 -4.93 -13.27 10.03
C CYS A 539 -5.19 -12.24 11.15
N LEU A 540 -6.30 -12.36 11.87
CA LEU A 540 -6.62 -11.55 13.05
C LEU A 540 -6.29 -12.31 14.34
N GLY A 541 -5.38 -11.74 15.14
CA GLY A 541 -4.98 -12.29 16.44
C GLY A 541 -3.87 -13.33 16.36
N SER A 542 -3.42 -13.78 17.54
CA SER A 542 -2.37 -14.81 17.67
C SER A 542 -2.97 -16.22 17.75
N GLY A 543 -2.44 -17.16 16.97
CA GLY A 543 -2.82 -18.58 17.07
C GLY A 543 -3.77 -19.10 15.99
N CYS A 544 -3.82 -18.44 14.83
CA CYS A 544 -4.50 -18.95 13.65
C CYS A 544 -3.86 -20.28 13.19
N ALA A 545 -4.70 -21.29 12.90
CA ALA A 545 -4.24 -22.57 12.39
C ALA A 545 -3.88 -22.46 10.90
N ASN A 546 -2.82 -23.16 10.47
CA ASN A 546 -2.44 -23.22 9.06
C ASN A 546 -3.55 -23.89 8.23
N GLN A 547 -3.83 -23.32 7.07
CA GLN A 547 -4.90 -23.73 6.16
C GLN A 547 -4.31 -24.20 4.83
N SER A 548 -4.98 -25.16 4.18
CA SER A 548 -4.53 -25.82 2.95
C SER A 548 -4.79 -25.04 1.65
N SER A 549 -5.29 -23.81 1.74
CA SER A 549 -5.42 -22.87 0.62
C SER A 549 -4.76 -21.53 0.97
N ALA A 550 -4.15 -20.91 -0.04
CA ALA A 550 -3.66 -19.54 0.00
C ALA A 550 -3.70 -18.93 -1.41
N VAL A 551 -3.69 -17.60 -1.49
CA VAL A 551 -3.56 -16.86 -2.75
C VAL A 551 -2.16 -17.14 -3.34
N ARG A 552 -2.07 -17.74 -4.54
CA ARG A 552 -0.79 -18.11 -5.17
C ARG A 552 0.06 -16.86 -5.43
N VAL A 553 1.33 -16.84 -5.03
CA VAL A 553 2.27 -15.74 -5.33
C VAL A 553 3.33 -16.24 -6.31
N ALA A 554 3.32 -15.72 -7.54
CA ALA A 554 4.16 -16.25 -8.62
C ALA A 554 4.75 -15.16 -9.54
N GLY A 555 6.07 -15.15 -9.74
CA GLY A 555 6.75 -14.16 -10.59
C GLY A 555 6.85 -12.79 -9.90
N VAL A 556 7.74 -12.69 -8.90
CA VAL A 556 7.97 -11.48 -8.11
C VAL A 556 9.45 -11.10 -8.19
N THR A 557 9.76 -9.98 -8.83
CA THR A 557 11.13 -9.50 -9.07
C THR A 557 11.48 -8.36 -8.12
N TYR A 558 12.61 -8.48 -7.44
CA TYR A 558 13.26 -7.43 -6.65
C TYR A 558 14.57 -7.07 -7.34
N ARG A 559 14.63 -5.89 -7.99
CA ARG A 559 15.79 -5.41 -8.76
C ARG A 559 16.31 -4.10 -8.16
N ASP A 560 17.58 -4.04 -7.79
CA ASP A 560 18.22 -2.85 -7.23
C ASP A 560 17.46 -2.24 -6.03
N VAL A 561 17.07 -3.11 -5.09
CA VAL A 561 16.45 -2.73 -3.81
C VAL A 561 17.56 -2.54 -2.78
N ARG A 562 17.90 -1.29 -2.45
CA ARG A 562 19.11 -0.95 -1.67
C ARG A 562 18.84 0.00 -0.50
N GLY A 563 19.68 -0.04 0.52
CA GLY A 563 19.73 0.95 1.58
C GLY A 563 19.78 0.38 3.00
N THR A 564 19.15 1.05 3.97
CA THR A 564 19.32 0.71 5.40
C THR A 564 18.07 0.21 6.09
N TYR A 565 18.25 -0.73 7.02
CA TYR A 565 17.18 -1.34 7.81
C TYR A 565 17.42 -1.23 9.32
N SER A 566 16.36 -1.18 10.12
CA SER A 566 16.43 -1.10 11.58
C SER A 566 16.64 -2.50 12.19
N PRO A 567 17.78 -2.82 12.84
CA PRO A 567 18.04 -4.16 13.36
C PRO A 567 17.07 -4.60 14.47
N ARG A 568 16.35 -3.64 15.07
CA ARG A 568 15.30 -3.88 16.06
C ARG A 568 14.03 -4.51 15.46
N GLY A 569 13.88 -4.49 14.13
CA GLY A 569 12.81 -5.20 13.41
C GLY A 569 13.05 -6.70 13.22
N GLY A 570 14.28 -7.19 13.45
CA GLY A 570 14.66 -8.57 13.15
C GLY A 570 15.28 -8.71 11.76
N ALA A 571 14.78 -9.66 10.95
CA ALA A 571 15.31 -9.96 9.63
C ALA A 571 14.80 -8.94 8.58
N PRO A 572 15.67 -8.33 7.76
CA PRO A 572 15.22 -7.36 6.75
C PRO A 572 14.42 -7.99 5.60
N ILE A 573 14.57 -9.30 5.40
CA ILE A 573 13.92 -10.08 4.34
C ILE A 573 13.18 -11.25 5.00
N ARG A 574 11.85 -11.33 4.80
CA ARG A 574 10.99 -12.39 5.33
C ARG A 574 10.02 -12.87 4.25
N LEU A 575 10.26 -14.06 3.72
CA LEU A 575 9.43 -14.74 2.71
C LEU A 575 8.69 -15.91 3.36
N ALA A 576 7.57 -15.64 4.01
CA ALA A 576 6.75 -16.64 4.70
C ALA A 576 5.58 -17.09 3.80
N CYS A 577 5.82 -18.14 3.01
CA CYS A 577 4.87 -18.67 2.05
C CYS A 577 4.17 -19.95 2.55
N SER A 578 2.91 -20.16 2.17
CA SER A 578 2.02 -21.18 2.73
C SER A 578 2.56 -22.60 2.56
N ASP A 579 2.41 -23.44 3.60
CA ASP A 579 2.81 -24.86 3.59
C ASP A 579 2.23 -25.63 2.39
N ALA A 580 1.01 -25.27 1.96
CA ALA A 580 0.29 -25.95 0.87
C ALA A 580 0.44 -25.26 -0.51
N VAL A 581 0.78 -23.96 -0.55
CA VAL A 581 0.87 -23.17 -1.78
C VAL A 581 2.13 -22.30 -1.75
N ALA A 582 3.21 -22.84 -2.31
CA ALA A 582 4.51 -22.20 -2.36
C ALA A 582 4.51 -20.87 -3.14
N CYS A 583 5.38 -19.94 -2.74
CA CYS A 583 5.74 -18.82 -3.61
C CYS A 583 6.75 -19.31 -4.67
N THR A 584 6.60 -18.89 -5.93
CA THR A 584 7.42 -19.37 -7.04
C THR A 584 7.90 -18.24 -7.95
N GLY A 585 9.04 -18.43 -8.62
CA GLY A 585 9.58 -17.42 -9.53
C GLY A 585 9.94 -16.10 -8.83
N ILE A 586 10.39 -16.15 -7.58
CA ILE A 586 10.97 -14.98 -6.92
C ILE A 586 12.34 -14.71 -7.53
N THR A 587 12.61 -13.48 -7.96
CA THR A 587 13.88 -13.10 -8.59
C THR A 587 14.53 -11.99 -7.77
N MET A 588 15.80 -12.14 -7.39
CA MET A 588 16.56 -11.13 -6.64
C MET A 588 17.82 -10.70 -7.40
N SER A 589 17.93 -9.41 -7.69
CA SER A 589 19.09 -8.78 -8.33
C SER A 589 19.40 -7.44 -7.66
N GLY A 590 20.67 -7.14 -7.39
CA GLY A 590 21.10 -5.87 -6.81
C GLY A 590 20.50 -5.56 -5.43
N VAL A 591 20.09 -6.59 -4.66
CA VAL A 591 19.47 -6.40 -3.34
C VAL A 591 20.56 -6.19 -2.28
N GLU A 592 20.63 -4.99 -1.71
CA GLU A 592 21.72 -4.56 -0.81
C GLU A 592 21.21 -3.78 0.39
N LEU A 593 20.98 -4.49 1.50
CA LEU A 593 20.37 -4.00 2.72
C LEU A 593 21.36 -4.10 3.89
N VAL A 594 21.71 -2.95 4.48
CA VAL A 594 22.68 -2.88 5.60
C VAL A 594 22.03 -2.36 6.89
N PRO A 595 22.45 -2.86 8.08
CA PRO A 595 21.88 -2.42 9.34
C PRO A 595 22.18 -0.94 9.61
N ALA A 596 21.14 -0.15 9.87
CA ALA A 596 21.24 1.28 10.16
C ALA A 596 22.11 1.54 11.40
N GLY A 597 23.02 2.51 11.30
CA GLY A 597 24.01 2.82 12.33
C GLY A 597 25.32 2.00 12.26
N ALA A 598 25.45 1.06 11.31
CA ALA A 598 26.72 0.38 11.04
C ALA A 598 27.78 1.29 10.41
N GLU A 599 27.36 2.39 9.78
CA GLU A 599 28.25 3.49 9.37
C GLU A 599 28.43 4.49 10.53
N GLY A 600 29.67 4.90 10.78
CA GLY A 600 30.03 5.90 11.81
C GLY A 600 30.31 5.36 13.22
N SER A 601 29.79 4.19 13.61
CA SER A 601 30.03 3.63 14.96
C SER A 601 31.26 2.69 15.03
N GLY A 602 32.43 3.28 15.28
CA GLY A 602 33.66 2.52 15.50
C GLY A 602 33.56 1.59 16.71
N GLY A 603 33.56 0.26 16.48
CA GLY A 603 33.62 -0.74 17.55
C GLY A 603 32.28 -1.30 18.06
N GLY A 604 31.17 -1.14 17.32
CA GLY A 604 29.83 -1.61 17.70
C GLY A 604 29.57 -3.13 17.61
N ALA A 605 30.46 -3.99 18.11
CA ALA A 605 30.29 -5.45 18.07
C ALA A 605 29.22 -5.95 19.08
N GLY A 606 27.93 -5.89 18.70
CA GLY A 606 26.85 -6.35 19.58
C GLY A 606 25.46 -6.48 18.95
N ALA A 607 25.17 -5.77 17.85
CA ALA A 607 23.89 -5.92 17.14
C ALA A 607 23.81 -7.31 16.47
N ARG A 608 23.00 -8.22 17.03
CA ARG A 608 22.65 -9.48 16.37
C ARG A 608 21.77 -9.17 15.15
N VAL A 609 22.40 -9.06 13.98
CA VAL A 609 21.70 -9.14 12.70
C VAL A 609 21.02 -10.51 12.63
N ALA A 610 19.71 -10.51 12.38
CA ALA A 610 18.99 -11.74 12.05
C ALA A 610 19.18 -12.04 10.55
N ASP A 611 19.49 -13.30 10.25
CA ASP A 611 19.58 -13.79 8.87
C ASP A 611 18.19 -13.71 8.18
N PRO A 612 18.14 -13.58 6.83
CA PRO A 612 16.90 -13.68 6.06
C PRO A 612 16.09 -14.92 6.39
N TYR A 613 14.77 -14.77 6.46
CA TYR A 613 13.83 -15.87 6.64
C TYR A 613 13.15 -16.22 5.32
N CYS A 614 13.11 -17.51 4.99
CA CYS A 614 12.33 -18.04 3.88
C CYS A 614 11.65 -19.34 4.30
N TRP A 615 10.41 -19.52 3.88
CA TRP A 615 9.63 -20.75 4.06
C TRP A 615 8.74 -20.96 2.84
N ASN A 616 8.76 -22.17 2.28
CA ASN A 616 8.11 -22.58 1.03
C ASN A 616 8.22 -21.56 -0.14
N ALA A 617 9.40 -20.96 -0.30
CA ALA A 617 9.66 -19.88 -1.25
C ALA A 617 10.76 -20.27 -2.24
N TYR A 618 10.42 -20.26 -3.54
CA TYR A 618 11.29 -20.71 -4.62
C TYR A 618 11.60 -19.58 -5.62
N GLY A 619 12.83 -19.53 -6.08
CA GLY A 619 13.34 -18.42 -6.87
C GLY A 619 14.82 -18.53 -7.22
N VAL A 620 15.39 -17.41 -7.67
CA VAL A 620 16.80 -17.29 -8.05
C VAL A 620 17.40 -15.96 -7.55
N MET A 621 18.69 -15.99 -7.23
CA MET A 621 19.50 -14.79 -6.99
C MET A 621 20.38 -14.55 -8.22
N GLU A 622 20.01 -13.61 -9.09
CA GLU A 622 20.80 -13.22 -10.28
C GLU A 622 22.16 -12.61 -9.87
N THR A 623 22.22 -12.03 -8.67
CA THR A 623 23.42 -11.46 -8.06
C THR A 623 23.48 -11.82 -6.58
N LEU A 624 24.68 -11.89 -5.98
CA LEU A 624 24.84 -12.02 -4.53
C LEU A 624 24.09 -10.88 -3.81
N THR A 625 23.19 -11.23 -2.89
CA THR A 625 22.45 -10.27 -2.06
C THR A 625 23.21 -9.95 -0.77
N LEU A 626 22.93 -8.77 -0.19
CA LEU A 626 23.34 -8.41 1.17
C LEU A 626 22.08 -8.09 1.99
N PRO A 627 21.83 -8.76 3.13
CA PRO A 627 22.40 -10.04 3.53
C PRO A 627 22.13 -11.16 2.50
N PRO A 628 22.97 -12.21 2.44
CA PRO A 628 22.75 -13.35 1.55
C PRO A 628 21.47 -14.14 1.87
N VAL A 629 20.56 -14.29 0.89
CA VAL A 629 19.28 -15.02 1.07
C VAL A 629 19.45 -16.51 0.72
N TYR A 630 20.34 -17.20 1.42
CA TYR A 630 20.59 -18.65 1.22
C TYR A 630 19.39 -19.56 1.53
N CYS A 631 18.29 -19.01 2.05
CA CYS A 631 17.05 -19.75 2.33
C CYS A 631 16.09 -19.78 1.13
N LEU A 632 16.32 -18.99 0.07
CA LEU A 632 15.52 -19.02 -1.15
C LEU A 632 15.88 -20.28 -1.93
N GLN A 633 14.90 -21.12 -2.25
CA GLN A 633 15.14 -22.43 -2.85
C GLN A 633 15.14 -22.33 -4.38
N GLU A 634 16.11 -22.95 -5.05
CA GLU A 634 16.14 -23.01 -6.50
C GLU A 634 15.13 -24.05 -7.05
N GLY A 635 14.72 -23.90 -8.32
CA GLY A 635 13.85 -24.86 -8.99
C GLY A 635 12.35 -24.66 -8.71
N ARG A 636 11.67 -25.72 -8.28
CA ARG A 636 10.20 -25.80 -8.07
C ARG A 636 9.88 -26.69 -6.86
N PRO A 637 8.75 -26.49 -6.17
CA PRO A 637 8.32 -27.37 -5.08
C PRO A 637 8.10 -28.81 -5.54
N GLU A 638 8.48 -29.78 -4.69
CA GLU A 638 8.36 -31.22 -4.96
C GLU A 638 6.91 -31.67 -5.19
N SER A 639 5.96 -31.01 -4.54
CA SER A 639 4.53 -31.14 -4.85
C SER A 639 3.98 -29.80 -5.33
N LEU A 640 3.81 -29.70 -6.65
CA LEU A 640 2.89 -28.72 -7.23
C LEU A 640 1.46 -29.15 -6.88
N GLN A 641 0.93 -28.62 -5.77
CA GLN A 641 -0.51 -28.48 -5.62
C GLN A 641 -0.97 -27.36 -6.56
N ASP A 642 -1.03 -27.67 -7.86
CA ASP A 642 -1.65 -26.84 -8.90
C ASP A 642 -3.18 -26.81 -8.70
N GLN A 643 -3.62 -26.24 -7.57
CA GLN A 643 -4.99 -25.81 -7.40
C GLN A 643 -5.25 -24.74 -8.45
N LEU A 644 -6.06 -25.10 -9.46
CA LEU A 644 -6.50 -24.25 -10.58
C LEU A 644 -7.38 -23.09 -10.07
N THR A 645 -6.70 -22.16 -9.42
CA THR A 645 -7.18 -20.85 -8.95
C THR A 645 -6.66 -19.76 -9.89
N THR A 646 -6.41 -20.13 -11.15
CA THR A 646 -6.07 -19.24 -12.26
C THR A 646 -6.98 -18.02 -12.27
N CYS A 647 -6.37 -16.82 -12.31
CA CYS A 647 -7.09 -15.58 -12.55
C CYS A 647 -7.30 -15.42 -14.05
N GLU A 648 -8.06 -16.35 -14.63
CA GLU A 648 -8.58 -16.22 -15.97
C GLU A 648 -9.51 -14.99 -16.02
N THR A 649 -9.41 -14.23 -17.11
CA THR A 649 -10.13 -12.98 -17.33
C THR A 649 -11.62 -13.27 -17.53
N ALA A 650 -12.45 -12.64 -16.68
CA ALA A 650 -13.90 -12.56 -16.84
C ALA A 650 -14.28 -11.25 -17.55
#